data_AF-A0A8S3UYF8-F1
#
_entry.id   AF-A0A8S3UYF8-F1
#
_cell.length_a   1.000
_cell.length_b   1.000
_cell.length_c   1.000
_cell.angle_alpha   90.00
_cell.angle_beta   90.00
_cell.angle_gamma   90.00
#
_symmetry.space_group_name_H-M   'P 1'
#
loop_
_entity.id
_entity.type
_entity.pdbx_description
1 polymer ?
#
loop_
_entity_poly.entity_id
_entity_poly.type
_entity_poly.pdbx_seq_one_letter_code
_entity_poly.pdbx_strand_id
1 'polypeptide(L)'
;MDHIKKLFQDIFETRDYDKRIRPVIDQSHPVYVDVSFFVIGLNSVDEENGIISTTFDTSLDWIDESATWKPEFFGNITKLHVPQDHIWKPDFVVRNGMSISNDAQKNIGYTSIDYTGKTKWWPYQFHETSCEINISYFPFDKQICNVTFIIWSHSMNEIIIKGKYVGKHQFSKNALWSVDNLELFEDSEHLEGSDYSTITLTLYLSRKANFYMWNLIFPVVALSILQVVVFLVPAKSGEKLSFAFTLFLTYNMFLILMSSMFPENSENISILCIYIDIQLTLGTIIVVVVSIQVQICYQDQDIPFSPCQRILMRFNALNRVTFFSLLTIQLIIALVVVMIIYFKYSIMKNIHVHIPVRYTNGVENGKTLEQIDAEIAKHTMPNLPSTEDISFEEKSDILEETVVVVKKSFCEKWKTDKVYRAKFLHTLCLFWSFVNLGWIIGQFGPSFLDLQIITRTRLEEGSAFMTAHSVGYLVGSLASGILFDRFNKIMLIFTAVFGNAVTVAIIPWCVRYELMIFIHLIKGVFSGSLDAVGNAELVYIWGDTGRSFMQTLHFCFAFGGILSPLATAPFLAPKREPRIITSVSNMTDNVVNSSLSPFNIVKTSAIDNALKDINYTNSAHNSPISYTNGYSNISLYLNETLSKTIEEVEWVKPQHSMIYVAYLISSGLALSAALPFLVTYCRSKKSNFSPIPQKPANKNEREMTSTSRCLMLLNMCVLIGTYSAIEDTFAGFLTTFCVEQMDWTKTQGSFATSIYWASFGLGRFIGILLVKFCSPVRMITMYCSLLIVSFIGLFFTSYAYYHGGIWICSSLAGLAMSIIFPTIFTWTEAEVLRVTGKVASFF
;
A
#
# COMPACT_ATOMS: atom_id res chain seq x y z
N MET A 1 16.67 -45.02 -67.07
CA MET A 1 17.47 -43.77 -67.04
C MET A 1 16.94 -42.97 -65.88
N ASP A 2 17.80 -42.46 -65.02
CA ASP A 2 17.40 -41.71 -63.83
C ASP A 2 16.63 -40.43 -64.24
N HIS A 3 15.31 -40.41 -64.01
CA HIS A 3 14.43 -39.31 -64.41
C HIS A 3 14.82 -37.99 -63.74
N ILE A 4 15.39 -38.04 -62.53
CA ILE A 4 15.90 -36.86 -61.81
C ILE A 4 17.13 -36.30 -62.53
N LYS A 5 18.07 -37.15 -62.91
CA LYS A 5 19.26 -36.73 -63.66
C LYS A 5 18.89 -36.10 -65.00
N LYS A 6 17.93 -36.67 -65.72
CA LYS A 6 17.42 -36.11 -66.98
C LYS A 6 16.78 -34.73 -66.78
N LEU A 7 15.99 -34.56 -65.72
CA LEU A 7 15.37 -33.28 -65.37
C LEU A 7 16.42 -32.22 -65.02
N PHE A 8 17.43 -32.60 -64.24
CA PHE A 8 18.53 -31.70 -63.86
C PHE A 8 19.30 -31.20 -65.09
N GLN A 9 19.63 -32.09 -66.02
CA GLN A 9 20.31 -31.72 -67.28
C GLN A 9 19.43 -30.88 -68.22
N ASP A 10 18.13 -31.14 -68.26
CA ASP A 10 17.21 -30.33 -69.05
C ASP A 10 17.18 -28.87 -68.57
N ILE A 11 17.03 -28.66 -67.26
CA ILE A 11 16.93 -27.32 -66.66
C ILE A 11 18.28 -26.58 -66.70
N PHE A 12 19.36 -27.20 -66.22
CA PHE A 12 20.62 -26.48 -65.98
C PHE A 12 21.63 -26.54 -67.14
N GLU A 13 21.56 -27.53 -68.02
CA GLU A 13 22.51 -27.67 -69.15
C GLU A 13 21.85 -27.34 -70.49
N THR A 14 20.64 -27.86 -70.75
CA THR A 14 20.00 -27.79 -72.08
C THR A 14 19.32 -26.44 -72.31
N ARG A 15 18.72 -25.85 -71.28
CA ARG A 15 18.02 -24.55 -71.34
C ARG A 15 18.92 -23.35 -70.99
N ASP A 16 20.22 -23.55 -70.77
CA ASP A 16 21.21 -22.51 -70.45
C ASP A 16 20.79 -21.61 -69.27
N TYR A 17 20.48 -22.22 -68.12
CA TYR A 17 20.08 -21.48 -66.93
C TYR A 17 21.25 -20.63 -66.38
N ASP A 18 21.10 -19.30 -66.40
CA ASP A 18 22.07 -18.38 -65.81
C ASP A 18 21.60 -17.87 -64.44
N LYS A 19 22.25 -18.36 -63.38
CA LYS A 19 21.98 -17.98 -61.99
C LYS A 19 22.25 -16.50 -61.66
N ARG A 20 22.87 -15.73 -62.56
CA ARG A 20 23.18 -14.30 -62.35
C ARG A 20 22.00 -13.40 -62.75
N ILE A 21 21.01 -13.92 -63.45
CA ILE A 21 19.88 -13.17 -63.99
C ILE A 21 18.63 -13.43 -63.13
N ARG A 22 17.82 -12.39 -62.88
CA ARG A 22 16.56 -12.52 -62.14
C ARG A 22 15.63 -13.51 -62.86
N PRO A 23 14.96 -14.45 -62.15
CA PRO A 23 14.27 -15.58 -62.75
C PRO A 23 12.85 -15.24 -63.22
N VAL A 24 12.74 -14.18 -64.03
CA VAL A 24 11.50 -13.69 -64.67
C VAL A 24 11.76 -13.59 -66.16
N ILE A 25 10.83 -14.10 -66.99
CA ILE A 25 10.96 -14.04 -68.44
C ILE A 25 10.91 -12.58 -68.92
N ASP A 26 10.00 -11.79 -68.36
CA ASP A 26 9.89 -10.36 -68.61
C ASP A 26 10.62 -9.55 -67.53
N GLN A 27 11.79 -9.00 -67.87
CA GLN A 27 12.64 -8.24 -66.95
C GLN A 27 12.03 -6.90 -66.48
N SER A 28 10.93 -6.45 -67.09
CA SER A 28 10.17 -5.28 -66.62
C SER A 28 9.33 -5.58 -65.37
N HIS A 29 9.08 -6.85 -65.06
CA HIS A 29 8.32 -7.27 -63.88
C HIS A 29 9.26 -7.54 -62.69
N PRO A 30 8.82 -7.19 -61.46
CA PRO A 30 9.58 -7.49 -60.25
C PRO A 30 9.45 -8.96 -59.85
N VAL A 31 10.50 -9.49 -59.23
CA VAL A 31 10.43 -10.77 -58.51
C VAL A 31 9.78 -10.50 -57.15
N TYR A 32 8.74 -11.26 -56.82
CA TYR A 32 8.16 -11.25 -55.47
C TYR A 32 8.82 -12.32 -54.61
N VAL A 33 9.39 -11.90 -53.47
CA VAL A 33 10.03 -12.80 -52.51
C VAL A 33 9.21 -12.77 -51.21
N ASP A 34 8.52 -13.87 -50.94
CA ASP A 34 7.80 -14.08 -49.68
C ASP A 34 8.80 -14.52 -48.61
N VAL A 35 8.90 -13.76 -47.52
CA VAL A 35 9.82 -14.03 -46.41
C VAL A 35 9.03 -14.46 -45.17
N SER A 36 9.47 -15.53 -44.53
CA SER A 36 8.96 -15.96 -43.23
C SER A 36 10.10 -16.16 -42.23
N PHE A 37 9.91 -15.66 -41.00
CA PHE A 37 10.90 -15.76 -39.93
C PHE A 37 10.46 -16.73 -38.85
N PHE A 38 11.35 -17.64 -38.50
CA PHE A 38 11.16 -18.63 -37.45
C PHE A 38 12.23 -18.44 -36.38
N VAL A 39 11.90 -17.66 -35.35
CA VAL A 39 12.85 -17.32 -34.28
C VAL A 39 13.11 -18.55 -33.41
N ILE A 40 14.38 -18.96 -33.34
CA ILE A 40 14.85 -20.12 -32.57
C ILE A 40 15.31 -19.68 -31.18
N GLY A 41 15.98 -18.54 -31.06
CA GLY A 41 16.48 -18.10 -29.77
C GLY A 41 17.04 -16.69 -29.77
N LEU A 42 16.97 -16.09 -28.58
CA LEU A 42 17.75 -14.91 -28.20
C LEU A 42 18.97 -15.42 -27.43
N ASN A 43 20.16 -15.29 -27.99
CA ASN A 43 21.38 -15.88 -27.42
C ASN A 43 21.96 -14.97 -26.35
N SER A 44 22.16 -13.69 -26.68
CA SER A 44 22.69 -12.67 -25.79
C SER A 44 22.12 -11.30 -26.14
N VAL A 45 22.05 -10.46 -25.12
CA VAL A 45 21.83 -9.01 -25.22
C VAL A 45 23.02 -8.41 -24.50
N ASP A 46 23.87 -7.70 -25.22
CA ASP A 46 24.96 -6.91 -24.70
C ASP A 46 24.44 -5.48 -24.52
N GLU A 47 24.12 -5.13 -23.27
CA GLU A 47 23.58 -3.82 -22.95
C GLU A 47 24.61 -2.70 -23.08
N GLU A 48 25.88 -2.96 -22.81
CA GLU A 48 26.97 -1.98 -22.87
C GLU A 48 27.19 -1.50 -24.30
N ASN A 49 27.31 -2.44 -25.24
CA ASN A 49 27.56 -2.14 -26.64
C ASN A 49 26.29 -1.95 -27.47
N GLY A 50 25.11 -2.24 -26.90
CA GLY A 50 23.83 -2.17 -27.62
C GLY A 50 23.73 -3.21 -28.73
N ILE A 51 24.19 -4.44 -28.49
CA ILE A 51 24.22 -5.52 -29.49
C ILE A 51 23.31 -6.65 -29.04
N ILE A 52 22.46 -7.14 -29.95
CA ILE A 52 21.69 -8.37 -29.73
C ILE A 52 22.15 -9.47 -30.67
N SER A 53 22.34 -10.67 -30.12
CA SER A 53 22.71 -11.86 -30.88
C SER A 53 21.49 -12.79 -30.96
N THR A 54 20.96 -12.97 -32.16
CA THR A 54 19.73 -13.74 -32.41
C THR A 54 19.98 -14.86 -33.40
N THR A 55 19.23 -15.94 -33.22
CA THR A 55 19.23 -17.09 -34.14
C THR A 55 17.83 -17.36 -34.61
N PHE A 56 17.69 -17.46 -35.93
CA PHE A 56 16.42 -17.78 -36.58
C PHE A 56 16.65 -18.49 -37.91
N ASP A 57 15.65 -19.26 -38.29
CA ASP A 57 15.50 -19.78 -39.63
C ASP A 57 14.71 -18.77 -40.47
N THR A 58 15.17 -18.51 -41.68
CA THR A 58 14.47 -17.66 -42.64
C THR A 58 14.00 -18.53 -43.80
N SER A 59 12.72 -18.47 -44.14
CA SER A 59 12.20 -19.06 -45.37
C SER A 59 12.02 -17.98 -46.41
N LEU A 60 12.68 -18.12 -47.56
CA LEU A 60 12.49 -17.28 -48.73
C LEU A 60 11.83 -18.12 -49.82
N ASP A 61 10.62 -17.75 -50.20
CA ASP A 61 9.85 -18.39 -51.27
C ASP A 61 9.74 -17.42 -52.46
N TRP A 62 10.11 -17.84 -53.66
CA TRP A 62 9.88 -17.09 -54.90
C TRP A 62 9.47 -18.04 -56.03
N ILE A 63 9.08 -17.50 -57.18
CA ILE A 63 8.80 -18.28 -58.39
C ILE A 63 9.95 -18.07 -59.36
N ASP A 64 10.55 -19.17 -59.81
CA ASP A 64 11.55 -19.21 -60.86
C ASP A 64 10.90 -19.73 -62.16
N GLU A 65 10.60 -18.81 -63.08
CA GLU A 65 9.89 -19.14 -64.33
C GLU A 65 10.76 -20.01 -65.26
N SER A 66 12.08 -19.88 -65.16
CA SER A 66 13.06 -20.62 -65.97
C SER A 66 13.23 -22.07 -65.50
N ALA A 67 12.95 -22.36 -64.23
CA ALA A 67 13.06 -23.68 -63.61
C ALA A 67 11.71 -24.45 -63.51
N THR A 68 10.86 -24.36 -64.53
CA THR A 68 9.55 -25.04 -64.59
C THR A 68 9.57 -26.31 -65.45
N TRP A 69 8.79 -27.33 -65.08
CA TRP A 69 8.63 -28.56 -65.89
C TRP A 69 7.25 -29.19 -65.74
N LYS A 70 6.88 -30.04 -66.70
CA LYS A 70 5.67 -30.87 -66.59
C LYS A 70 6.04 -32.24 -66.00
N PRO A 71 5.48 -32.64 -64.85
CA PRO A 71 5.83 -33.91 -64.18
C PRO A 71 5.69 -35.14 -65.10
N GLU A 72 4.72 -35.12 -66.01
CA GLU A 72 4.41 -36.21 -66.95
C GLU A 72 5.63 -36.64 -67.79
N PHE A 73 6.54 -35.73 -68.15
CA PHE A 73 7.70 -36.03 -68.98
C PHE A 73 8.91 -36.58 -68.22
N PHE A 74 8.90 -36.44 -66.88
CA PHE A 74 10.03 -36.76 -66.01
C PHE A 74 9.62 -37.74 -64.90
N GLY A 75 8.68 -38.66 -65.18
CA GLY A 75 8.33 -39.71 -64.23
C GLY A 75 7.52 -39.23 -63.01
N ASN A 76 6.66 -38.23 -63.20
CA ASN A 76 5.80 -37.62 -62.18
C ASN A 76 6.58 -37.00 -61.00
N ILE A 77 7.81 -36.55 -61.24
CA ILE A 77 8.57 -35.77 -60.25
C ILE A 77 7.90 -34.41 -60.07
N THR A 78 7.45 -34.12 -58.85
CA THR A 78 6.85 -32.83 -58.50
C THR A 78 7.81 -31.89 -57.78
N LYS A 79 8.88 -32.41 -57.16
CA LYS A 79 9.87 -31.61 -56.43
C LYS A 79 11.29 -32.03 -56.78
N LEU A 80 12.17 -31.06 -56.89
CA LEU A 80 13.59 -31.22 -57.17
C LEU A 80 14.41 -30.52 -56.08
N HIS A 81 15.42 -31.20 -55.54
CA HIS A 81 16.38 -30.60 -54.62
C HIS A 81 17.66 -30.22 -55.38
N VAL A 82 18.08 -28.96 -55.27
CA VAL A 82 19.21 -28.41 -56.04
C VAL A 82 20.19 -27.74 -55.09
N PRO A 83 21.52 -27.92 -55.26
CA PRO A 83 22.50 -27.19 -54.46
C PRO A 83 22.29 -25.67 -54.59
N GLN A 84 22.42 -24.95 -53.48
CA GLN A 84 22.16 -23.49 -53.42
C GLN A 84 23.03 -22.65 -54.37
N ASP A 85 24.16 -23.19 -54.84
CA ASP A 85 25.09 -22.51 -55.75
C ASP A 85 24.71 -22.56 -57.24
N HIS A 86 23.78 -23.43 -57.61
CA HIS A 86 23.41 -23.67 -59.01
C HIS A 86 22.18 -22.87 -59.46
N ILE A 87 21.50 -22.21 -58.52
CA ILE A 87 20.27 -21.45 -58.75
C ILE A 87 20.47 -19.97 -58.44
N TRP A 88 19.67 -19.11 -59.05
CA TRP A 88 19.55 -17.73 -58.62
C TRP A 88 18.95 -17.67 -57.21
N LYS A 89 19.42 -16.74 -56.39
CA LYS A 89 18.86 -16.44 -55.07
C LYS A 89 18.99 -14.94 -54.78
N PRO A 90 18.03 -14.32 -54.07
CA PRO A 90 18.13 -12.92 -53.71
C PRO A 90 19.26 -12.71 -52.69
N ASP A 91 19.93 -11.57 -52.78
CA ASP A 91 20.96 -11.11 -51.85
C ASP A 91 20.32 -10.49 -50.59
N PHE A 92 19.68 -11.35 -49.82
CA PHE A 92 19.00 -11.00 -48.58
C PHE A 92 20.01 -10.84 -47.44
N VAL A 93 20.25 -9.59 -47.03
CA VAL A 93 21.28 -9.24 -46.04
C VAL A 93 20.70 -8.43 -44.88
N VAL A 94 21.31 -8.55 -43.71
CA VAL A 94 20.98 -7.73 -42.55
C VAL A 94 21.66 -6.38 -42.66
N ARG A 95 20.87 -5.32 -42.48
CA ARG A 95 21.32 -3.94 -42.66
C ARG A 95 21.99 -3.37 -41.43
N ASN A 96 21.42 -3.59 -40.26
CA ASN A 96 21.95 -3.10 -38.98
C ASN A 96 22.86 -4.11 -38.27
N GLY A 97 23.62 -4.89 -39.06
CA GLY A 97 24.55 -5.91 -38.56
C GLY A 97 25.83 -5.29 -38.00
N MET A 98 26.26 -5.72 -36.82
CA MET A 98 27.46 -5.23 -36.11
C MET A 98 28.69 -6.10 -36.37
N SER A 99 28.48 -7.40 -36.63
CA SER A 99 29.51 -8.32 -37.09
C SER A 99 29.26 -8.65 -38.55
N ILE A 100 30.31 -8.67 -39.38
CA ILE A 100 30.24 -9.36 -40.68
C ILE A 100 30.10 -10.83 -40.33
N SER A 101 28.88 -11.37 -40.48
CA SER A 101 28.62 -12.79 -40.21
C SER A 101 29.44 -13.63 -41.19
N ASN A 102 30.64 -14.05 -40.78
CA ASN A 102 31.58 -14.79 -41.64
C ASN A 102 31.13 -16.23 -41.96
N ASP A 103 29.98 -16.70 -41.47
CA ASP A 103 29.57 -18.11 -41.59
C ASP A 103 28.15 -18.38 -42.13
N ALA A 104 27.31 -17.38 -42.41
CA ALA A 104 25.93 -17.62 -42.90
C ALA A 104 25.79 -17.82 -44.43
N GLN A 105 26.91 -17.84 -45.17
CA GLN A 105 26.90 -18.02 -46.63
C GLN A 105 27.95 -19.03 -47.14
N LYS A 106 28.41 -19.98 -46.32
CA LYS A 106 28.94 -21.21 -46.92
C LYS A 106 27.76 -22.00 -47.46
N ASN A 107 27.66 -22.10 -48.78
CA ASN A 107 26.61 -22.78 -49.53
C ASN A 107 26.60 -24.31 -49.30
N ILE A 108 26.31 -24.73 -48.06
CA ILE A 108 26.42 -26.14 -47.63
C ILE A 108 25.09 -26.88 -47.83
N GLY A 109 24.02 -26.18 -48.24
CA GLY A 109 22.66 -26.72 -48.32
C GLY A 109 22.08 -26.93 -49.73
N TYR A 110 20.93 -27.60 -49.75
CA TYR A 110 20.06 -27.74 -50.92
C TYR A 110 18.81 -26.86 -50.77
N THR A 111 18.31 -26.37 -51.89
CA THR A 111 17.03 -25.67 -52.04
C THR A 111 16.02 -26.62 -52.69
N SER A 112 14.73 -26.46 -52.41
CA SER A 112 13.68 -27.23 -53.08
C SER A 112 12.95 -26.39 -54.12
N ILE A 113 12.78 -26.91 -55.32
CA ILE A 113 12.00 -26.33 -56.41
C ILE A 113 10.81 -27.26 -56.69
N ASP A 114 9.62 -26.69 -56.85
CA ASP A 114 8.40 -27.37 -57.27
C ASP A 114 8.26 -27.31 -58.81
N TYR A 115 7.50 -28.22 -59.43
CA TYR A 115 7.31 -28.27 -60.89
C TYR A 115 6.72 -26.97 -61.48
N THR A 116 6.04 -26.19 -60.63
CA THR A 116 5.50 -24.85 -60.94
C THR A 116 6.55 -23.74 -60.94
N GLY A 117 7.82 -24.04 -60.65
CA GLY A 117 8.90 -23.06 -60.49
C GLY A 117 8.98 -22.46 -59.10
N LYS A 118 8.03 -22.77 -58.20
CA LYS A 118 8.05 -22.30 -56.82
C LYS A 118 9.29 -22.84 -56.10
N THR A 119 10.19 -21.94 -55.77
CA THR A 119 11.48 -22.23 -55.14
C THR A 119 11.44 -21.79 -53.69
N LYS A 120 11.92 -22.65 -52.79
CA LYS A 120 11.94 -22.43 -51.34
C LYS A 120 13.35 -22.63 -50.79
N TRP A 121 13.94 -21.56 -50.29
CA TRP A 121 15.25 -21.53 -49.64
C TRP A 121 15.09 -21.29 -48.14
N TRP A 122 15.73 -22.13 -47.32
CA TRP A 122 15.59 -22.11 -45.86
C TRP A 122 16.96 -22.05 -45.16
N PRO A 123 17.65 -20.90 -45.17
CA PRO A 123 18.90 -20.73 -44.43
C PRO A 123 18.68 -20.64 -42.92
N TYR A 124 19.55 -21.31 -42.16
CA TYR A 124 19.74 -21.10 -40.72
C TYR A 124 20.72 -19.94 -40.52
N GLN A 125 20.35 -18.93 -39.74
CA GLN A 125 21.14 -17.71 -39.62
C GLN A 125 21.38 -17.30 -38.16
N PHE A 126 22.58 -16.81 -37.90
CA PHE A 126 22.98 -16.15 -36.67
C PHE A 126 23.38 -14.72 -37.01
N HIS A 127 22.77 -13.74 -36.34
CA HIS A 127 23.00 -12.33 -36.59
C HIS A 127 23.24 -11.57 -35.29
N GLU A 128 24.28 -10.73 -35.32
CA GLU A 128 24.53 -9.71 -34.30
C GLU A 128 24.12 -8.36 -34.86
N THR A 129 23.14 -7.74 -34.23
CA THR A 129 22.53 -6.49 -34.71
C THR A 129 22.54 -5.41 -33.65
N SER A 130 22.66 -4.17 -34.11
CA SER A 130 22.57 -2.99 -33.25
C SER A 130 21.13 -2.78 -32.77
N CYS A 131 20.97 -2.52 -31.48
CA CYS A 131 19.71 -2.20 -30.82
C CYS A 131 19.91 -1.06 -29.81
N GLU A 132 19.00 -0.08 -29.84
CA GLU A 132 18.97 1.01 -28.87
C GLU A 132 18.37 0.53 -27.54
N ILE A 133 19.22 0.37 -26.52
CA ILE A 133 18.81 -0.14 -25.21
C ILE A 133 18.34 1.01 -24.32
N ASN A 134 17.10 0.91 -23.81
CA ASN A 134 16.54 1.84 -22.83
C ASN A 134 16.61 1.26 -21.41
N ILE A 135 17.50 1.79 -20.59
CA ILE A 135 17.75 1.32 -19.21
C ILE A 135 17.06 2.15 -18.11
N SER A 136 16.21 3.14 -18.45
CA SER A 136 15.67 4.09 -17.47
C SER A 136 14.95 3.43 -16.29
N TYR A 137 14.31 2.27 -16.53
CA TYR A 137 13.54 1.52 -15.53
C TYR A 137 14.20 0.20 -15.10
N PHE A 138 15.50 0.04 -15.31
CA PHE A 138 16.23 -1.16 -14.90
C PHE A 138 15.93 -1.55 -13.43
N PRO A 139 15.71 -2.84 -13.11
CA PRO A 139 15.74 -4.04 -13.96
C PRO A 139 14.36 -4.46 -14.53
N PHE A 140 13.37 -3.57 -14.52
CA PHE A 140 12.02 -3.81 -15.09
C PHE A 140 11.84 -3.17 -16.46
N ASP A 141 12.95 -3.04 -17.18
CA ASP A 141 13.04 -2.48 -18.51
C ASP A 141 12.44 -3.43 -19.57
N LYS A 142 11.92 -2.81 -20.62
CA LYS A 142 11.46 -3.47 -21.84
C LYS A 142 12.27 -2.91 -22.99
N GLN A 143 12.73 -3.80 -23.87
CA GLN A 143 13.52 -3.43 -25.04
C GLN A 143 12.72 -3.74 -26.31
N ILE A 144 12.88 -2.86 -27.29
CA ILE A 144 12.31 -3.01 -28.62
C ILE A 144 13.51 -3.02 -29.57
N CYS A 145 13.85 -4.19 -30.08
CA CYS A 145 14.99 -4.35 -30.95
C CYS A 145 14.55 -4.71 -32.35
N ASN A 146 15.08 -3.99 -33.34
CA ASN A 146 14.75 -4.19 -34.74
C ASN A 146 15.89 -4.93 -35.43
N VAL A 147 15.55 -5.96 -36.21
CA VAL A 147 16.47 -6.64 -37.12
C VAL A 147 15.96 -6.35 -38.53
N THR A 148 16.67 -5.48 -39.26
CA THR A 148 16.24 -5.01 -40.57
C THR A 148 16.99 -5.74 -41.66
N PHE A 149 16.26 -6.28 -42.61
CA PHE A 149 16.80 -6.95 -43.80
C PHE A 149 16.50 -6.13 -45.04
N ILE A 150 17.43 -6.16 -45.98
CA ILE A 150 17.36 -5.45 -47.25
C ILE A 150 17.83 -6.39 -48.36
N ILE A 151 17.31 -6.17 -49.57
CA ILE A 151 17.90 -6.68 -50.80
C ILE A 151 18.88 -5.62 -51.30
N TRP A 152 20.17 -5.94 -51.30
CA TRP A 152 21.21 -4.92 -51.45
C TRP A 152 21.39 -4.44 -52.89
N SER A 153 21.37 -5.36 -53.86
CA SER A 153 21.77 -5.09 -55.25
C SER A 153 20.62 -4.63 -56.14
N HIS A 154 19.36 -4.74 -55.67
CA HIS A 154 18.17 -4.53 -56.49
C HIS A 154 17.18 -3.56 -55.84
N SER A 155 16.59 -2.70 -56.68
CA SER A 155 15.56 -1.75 -56.26
C SER A 155 14.17 -2.40 -56.15
N MET A 156 13.19 -1.70 -55.57
CA MET A 156 11.79 -2.13 -55.47
C MET A 156 11.12 -2.40 -56.83
N ASN A 157 11.61 -1.80 -57.92
CA ASN A 157 11.11 -2.09 -59.27
C ASN A 157 11.56 -3.46 -59.78
N GLU A 158 12.61 -4.03 -59.18
CA GLU A 158 13.20 -5.29 -59.61
C GLU A 158 12.88 -6.44 -58.66
N ILE A 159 12.92 -6.20 -57.35
CA ILE A 159 12.59 -7.21 -56.33
C ILE A 159 11.80 -6.58 -55.19
N ILE A 160 10.69 -7.21 -54.83
CA ILE A 160 9.80 -6.78 -53.76
C ILE A 160 9.74 -7.88 -52.70
N ILE A 161 10.01 -7.50 -51.45
CA ILE A 161 9.93 -8.38 -50.29
C ILE A 161 8.53 -8.29 -49.69
N LYS A 162 7.94 -9.44 -49.35
CA LYS A 162 6.66 -9.51 -48.64
C LYS A 162 6.78 -10.40 -47.41
N GLY A 163 6.35 -9.88 -46.26
CA GLY A 163 6.29 -10.59 -45.00
C GLY A 163 5.09 -11.52 -44.97
N LYS A 164 5.35 -12.83 -44.88
CA LYS A 164 4.31 -13.85 -44.89
C LYS A 164 3.97 -14.39 -43.50
N TYR A 165 5.00 -14.65 -42.70
CA TYR A 165 4.82 -15.22 -41.37
C TYR A 165 5.98 -14.87 -40.44
N VAL A 166 5.66 -14.61 -39.17
CA VAL A 166 6.63 -14.54 -38.08
C VAL A 166 6.15 -15.39 -36.92
N GLY A 167 7.06 -16.16 -36.33
CA GLY A 167 6.75 -16.90 -35.13
C GLY A 167 7.95 -17.51 -34.46
N LYS A 168 7.70 -18.07 -33.29
CA LYS A 168 8.68 -18.83 -32.50
C LYS A 168 8.64 -20.28 -32.98
N HIS A 169 9.79 -20.86 -33.34
CA HIS A 169 9.90 -22.27 -33.72
C HIS A 169 10.98 -22.94 -32.87
N GLN A 170 10.62 -24.02 -32.17
CA GLN A 170 11.53 -24.72 -31.23
C GLN A 170 12.29 -23.77 -30.29
N PHE A 171 11.58 -22.75 -29.79
CA PHE A 171 12.21 -21.60 -29.17
C PHE A 171 12.94 -21.94 -27.86
N SER A 172 14.25 -21.70 -27.84
CA SER A 172 15.10 -21.83 -26.67
C SER A 172 14.89 -20.62 -25.74
N LYS A 173 14.47 -20.89 -24.50
CA LYS A 173 14.21 -19.85 -23.51
C LYS A 173 15.54 -19.27 -23.01
N ASN A 174 15.72 -17.97 -23.17
CA ASN A 174 16.85 -17.25 -22.58
C ASN A 174 16.73 -17.18 -21.04
N ALA A 175 17.85 -17.21 -20.31
CA ALA A 175 17.88 -17.19 -18.86
C ALA A 175 17.54 -15.81 -18.25
N LEU A 176 17.93 -14.72 -18.94
CA LEU A 176 17.83 -13.33 -18.48
C LEU A 176 16.67 -12.57 -19.11
N TRP A 177 16.25 -12.96 -20.32
CA TRP A 177 15.25 -12.24 -21.11
C TRP A 177 14.06 -13.13 -21.48
N SER A 178 12.88 -12.52 -21.62
CA SER A 178 11.72 -13.10 -22.30
C SER A 178 11.47 -12.37 -23.60
N VAL A 179 11.23 -13.13 -24.67
CA VAL A 179 10.68 -12.58 -25.91
C VAL A 179 9.17 -12.59 -25.77
N ASP A 180 8.55 -11.43 -25.65
CA ASP A 180 7.12 -11.30 -25.39
C ASP A 180 6.32 -11.35 -26.69
N ASN A 181 6.72 -10.55 -27.67
CA ASN A 181 6.06 -10.44 -28.98
C ASN A 181 7.07 -10.33 -30.13
N LEU A 182 6.61 -10.66 -31.34
CA LEU A 182 7.36 -10.56 -32.59
C LEU A 182 6.44 -9.93 -33.64
N GLU A 183 6.92 -8.89 -34.33
CA GLU A 183 6.17 -8.20 -35.38
C GLU A 183 7.02 -8.06 -36.64
N LEU A 184 6.36 -8.04 -37.80
CA LEU A 184 7.00 -7.77 -39.08
C LEU A 184 6.46 -6.47 -39.65
N PHE A 185 7.37 -5.62 -40.08
CA PHE A 185 7.08 -4.37 -40.77
C PHE A 185 7.75 -4.39 -42.14
N GLU A 186 6.94 -4.28 -43.19
CA GLU A 186 7.40 -4.02 -44.56
C GLU A 186 7.60 -2.53 -44.73
N ASP A 187 8.75 -2.11 -45.21
CA ASP A 187 9.04 -0.69 -45.44
C ASP A 187 9.88 -0.50 -46.71
N SER A 188 9.85 0.72 -47.24
CA SER A 188 10.66 1.14 -48.37
C SER A 188 11.69 2.15 -47.91
N GLU A 189 12.93 1.93 -48.29
CA GLU A 189 13.98 2.89 -48.00
C GLU A 189 14.48 3.59 -49.25
N HIS A 190 14.51 4.92 -49.18
CA HIS A 190 15.03 5.76 -50.25
C HIS A 190 16.54 5.96 -50.11
N LEU A 191 17.33 5.39 -51.01
CA LEU A 191 18.79 5.51 -51.05
C LEU A 191 19.23 5.99 -52.44
N GLU A 192 19.98 7.10 -52.48
CA GLU A 192 20.59 7.63 -53.71
C GLU A 192 19.61 7.78 -54.91
N GLY A 193 18.35 8.14 -54.63
CA GLY A 193 17.34 8.35 -55.67
C GLY A 193 16.57 7.10 -56.10
N SER A 194 16.83 5.93 -55.50
CA SER A 194 16.09 4.68 -55.73
C SER A 194 15.49 4.14 -54.43
N ASP A 195 14.33 3.49 -54.53
CA ASP A 195 13.68 2.85 -53.39
C ASP A 195 14.09 1.37 -53.31
N TYR A 196 14.48 0.93 -52.12
CA TYR A 196 14.86 -0.44 -51.83
C TYR A 196 13.84 -1.09 -50.89
N SER A 197 13.52 -2.35 -51.16
CA SER A 197 12.59 -3.11 -50.33
C SER A 197 13.29 -3.54 -49.04
N THR A 198 12.68 -3.23 -47.90
CA THR A 198 13.17 -3.64 -46.58
C THR A 198 12.08 -4.37 -45.80
N ILE A 199 12.50 -5.29 -44.94
CA ILE A 199 11.61 -5.94 -43.99
C ILE A 199 12.27 -5.91 -42.61
N THR A 200 11.55 -5.41 -41.61
CA THR A 200 12.03 -5.28 -40.25
C THR A 200 11.31 -6.27 -39.34
N LEU A 201 12.09 -7.12 -38.67
CA LEU A 201 11.64 -7.99 -37.60
C LEU A 201 11.83 -7.25 -36.27
N THR A 202 10.73 -6.90 -35.61
CA THR A 202 10.75 -6.24 -34.31
C THR A 202 10.56 -7.25 -33.19
N LEU A 203 11.55 -7.34 -32.30
CA LEU A 203 11.54 -8.17 -31.10
C LEU A 203 11.17 -7.33 -29.88
N TYR A 204 10.08 -7.69 -29.20
CA TYR A 204 9.70 -7.11 -27.92
C TYR A 204 10.26 -7.98 -26.79
N LEU A 205 11.20 -7.43 -26.03
CA LEU A 205 11.94 -8.14 -24.98
C LEU A 205 11.58 -7.56 -23.60
N SER A 206 11.45 -8.44 -22.59
CA SER A 206 11.31 -8.06 -21.18
C SER A 206 12.37 -8.75 -20.31
N ARG A 207 12.98 -8.00 -19.39
CA ARG A 207 14.01 -8.52 -18.49
C ARG A 207 13.41 -9.33 -17.34
N LYS A 208 14.05 -10.46 -17.01
CA LYS A 208 13.74 -11.25 -15.81
C LYS A 208 14.45 -10.67 -14.58
N ALA A 209 13.80 -9.71 -13.93
CA ALA A 209 14.36 -8.88 -12.85
C ALA A 209 14.81 -9.60 -11.55
N ASN A 210 14.39 -10.85 -11.31
CA ASN A 210 14.53 -11.49 -9.99
C ASN A 210 15.97 -11.61 -9.50
N PHE A 211 16.92 -11.86 -10.40
CA PHE A 211 18.34 -11.94 -10.05
C PHE A 211 18.89 -10.60 -9.51
N TYR A 212 18.57 -9.50 -10.19
CA TYR A 212 19.01 -8.15 -9.81
C TYR A 212 18.30 -7.65 -8.55
N MET A 213 17.05 -8.07 -8.31
CA MET A 213 16.33 -7.74 -7.08
C MET A 213 17.09 -8.20 -5.82
N TRP A 214 17.54 -9.45 -5.80
CA TRP A 214 18.22 -10.04 -4.64
C TRP A 214 19.68 -9.63 -4.51
N ASN A 215 20.41 -9.59 -5.63
CA ASN A 215 21.86 -9.41 -5.61
C ASN A 215 22.32 -7.96 -5.74
N LEU A 216 21.44 -7.04 -6.17
CA LEU A 216 21.79 -5.64 -6.39
C LEU A 216 20.92 -4.69 -5.57
N ILE A 217 19.59 -4.74 -5.74
CA ILE A 217 18.69 -3.75 -5.12
C ILE A 217 18.63 -3.91 -3.60
N PHE A 218 18.45 -5.15 -3.09
CA PHE A 218 18.34 -5.39 -1.65
C PHE A 218 19.58 -4.96 -0.86
N PRO A 219 20.83 -5.30 -1.27
CA PRO A 219 22.04 -4.83 -0.60
C PRO A 219 22.17 -3.29 -0.59
N VAL A 220 21.89 -2.63 -1.72
CA VAL A 220 21.98 -1.17 -1.85
C VAL A 220 20.98 -0.47 -0.91
N VAL A 221 19.77 -1.01 -0.77
CA VAL A 221 18.77 -0.49 0.19
C VAL A 221 19.22 -0.74 1.64
N ALA A 222 19.76 -1.91 1.96
CA ALA A 222 20.25 -2.19 3.32
C ALA A 222 21.40 -1.25 3.73
N LEU A 223 22.33 -0.96 2.83
CA LEU A 223 23.43 -0.01 3.05
C LEU A 223 22.92 1.41 3.30
N SER A 224 21.79 1.80 2.70
CA SER A 224 21.20 3.13 2.91
C SER A 224 20.72 3.35 4.33
N ILE A 225 20.24 2.29 4.98
CA ILE A 225 19.85 2.33 6.38
C ILE A 225 21.10 2.41 7.27
N LEU A 226 22.13 1.61 6.97
CA LEU A 226 23.40 1.60 7.71
C LEU A 226 24.12 2.95 7.68
N GLN A 227 23.96 3.70 6.59
CA GLN A 227 24.51 5.05 6.43
C GLN A 227 24.04 6.05 7.49
N VAL A 228 22.82 5.90 7.98
CA VAL A 228 22.29 6.77 9.05
C VAL A 228 22.71 6.27 10.44
N VAL A 229 22.96 4.97 10.60
CA VAL A 229 23.44 4.35 11.86
C VAL A 229 24.78 4.93 12.32
N VAL A 230 25.58 5.51 11.43
CA VAL A 230 26.83 6.24 11.74
C VAL A 230 26.64 7.26 12.88
N PHE A 231 25.48 7.92 12.97
CA PHE A 231 25.21 8.91 14.02
C PHE A 231 24.99 8.30 15.41
N LEU A 232 24.65 7.01 15.51
CA LEU A 232 24.52 6.27 16.77
C LEU A 232 25.87 5.82 17.33
N VAL A 233 26.88 5.68 16.48
CA VAL A 233 28.21 5.23 16.91
C VAL A 233 28.86 6.34 17.75
N PRO A 234 29.28 6.04 19.01
CA PRO A 234 29.91 7.03 19.86
C PRO A 234 31.31 7.39 19.34
N ALA A 235 31.65 8.68 19.33
CA ALA A 235 32.94 9.17 18.82
C ALA A 235 34.15 8.60 19.61
N LYS A 236 33.96 8.29 20.89
CA LYS A 236 34.99 7.66 21.75
C LYS A 236 35.40 6.24 21.32
N SER A 237 34.62 5.60 20.44
CA SER A 237 34.91 4.25 19.94
C SER A 237 36.08 4.21 18.95
N GLY A 238 36.50 5.34 18.39
CA GLY A 238 37.49 5.39 17.29
C GLY A 238 36.95 4.94 15.92
N GLU A 239 35.95 4.03 15.89
CA GLU A 239 35.43 3.41 14.67
C GLU A 239 34.44 4.27 13.86
N LYS A 240 33.96 5.38 14.41
CA LYS A 240 32.90 6.21 13.80
C LYS A 240 33.27 6.74 12.41
N LEU A 241 34.50 7.24 12.26
CA LEU A 241 34.99 7.81 11.01
C LEU A 241 35.26 6.71 9.97
N SER A 242 35.88 5.61 10.41
CA SER A 242 36.15 4.43 9.57
C SER A 242 34.85 3.87 8.97
N PHE A 243 33.82 3.68 9.80
CA PHE A 243 32.51 3.20 9.36
C PHE A 243 31.85 4.12 8.31
N ALA A 244 31.94 5.44 8.49
CA ALA A 244 31.40 6.41 7.51
C ALA A 244 32.13 6.33 6.15
N PHE A 245 33.45 6.22 6.16
CA PHE A 245 34.25 6.09 4.93
C PHE A 245 34.01 4.77 4.20
N THR A 246 33.89 3.64 4.93
CA THR A 246 33.61 2.34 4.33
C THR A 246 32.28 2.35 3.58
N LEU A 247 31.23 2.97 4.14
CA LEU A 247 29.94 3.08 3.46
C LEU A 247 30.02 3.98 2.22
N PHE A 248 30.72 5.12 2.30
CA PHE A 248 30.96 5.99 1.15
C PHE A 248 31.68 5.24 0.00
N LEU A 249 32.75 4.52 0.32
CA LEU A 249 33.51 3.76 -0.68
C LEU A 249 32.68 2.61 -1.27
N THR A 250 31.85 1.97 -0.46
CA THR A 250 30.94 0.91 -0.91
C THR A 250 29.95 1.44 -1.95
N TYR A 251 29.37 2.64 -1.74
CA TYR A 251 28.51 3.24 -2.76
C TYR A 251 29.24 3.63 -4.03
N ASN A 252 30.48 4.12 -3.92
CA ASN A 252 31.31 4.39 -5.09
C ASN A 252 31.58 3.11 -5.90
N MET A 253 31.85 1.98 -5.23
CA MET A 253 31.97 0.68 -5.89
C MET A 253 30.68 0.25 -6.60
N PHE A 254 29.51 0.44 -5.98
CA PHE A 254 28.24 0.15 -6.63
C PHE A 254 27.98 1.03 -7.85
N LEU A 255 28.35 2.32 -7.80
CA LEU A 255 28.23 3.23 -8.94
C LEU A 255 29.12 2.79 -10.11
N ILE A 256 30.38 2.44 -9.83
CA ILE A 256 31.32 1.93 -10.84
C ILE A 256 30.81 0.62 -11.46
N LEU A 257 30.26 -0.29 -10.63
CA LEU A 257 29.66 -1.53 -11.11
C LEU A 257 28.47 -1.26 -12.03
N MET A 258 27.65 -0.23 -11.76
CA MET A 258 26.54 0.13 -12.65
C MET A 258 27.05 0.73 -13.95
N SER A 259 28.04 1.62 -13.91
CA SER A 259 28.59 2.24 -15.12
C SER A 259 29.27 1.23 -16.04
N SER A 260 29.76 0.10 -15.52
CA SER A 260 30.36 -0.96 -16.35
C SER A 260 29.36 -1.96 -16.92
N MET A 261 28.07 -1.87 -16.58
CA MET A 261 27.03 -2.78 -17.11
C MET A 261 26.07 -2.08 -18.07
N PHE A 262 26.15 -0.75 -18.18
CA PHE A 262 25.20 0.07 -18.90
C PHE A 262 25.89 0.76 -20.07
N PRO A 263 25.17 1.01 -21.17
CA PRO A 263 25.73 1.74 -22.30
C PRO A 263 26.05 3.17 -21.88
N GLU A 264 27.11 3.73 -22.46
CA GLU A 264 27.46 5.15 -22.30
C GLU A 264 26.46 6.02 -23.08
N ASN A 265 25.26 6.22 -22.53
CA ASN A 265 24.23 7.08 -23.10
C ASN A 265 23.80 8.20 -22.14
N SER A 266 23.53 9.39 -22.70
CA SER A 266 23.10 10.57 -21.92
C SER A 266 21.59 10.77 -21.91
N GLU A 267 20.85 10.11 -22.81
CA GLU A 267 19.41 10.29 -22.96
C GLU A 267 18.60 9.52 -21.91
N ASN A 268 19.03 8.30 -21.58
CA ASN A 268 18.23 7.35 -20.80
C ASN A 268 18.98 6.86 -19.55
N ILE A 269 19.18 7.75 -18.58
CA ILE A 269 19.81 7.41 -17.30
C ILE A 269 18.86 6.54 -16.44
N SER A 270 19.39 5.49 -15.83
CA SER A 270 18.66 4.62 -14.91
C SER A 270 18.31 5.31 -13.58
N ILE A 271 17.06 5.14 -13.11
CA ILE A 271 16.61 5.62 -11.79
C ILE A 271 17.48 5.05 -10.66
N LEU A 272 17.98 3.82 -10.81
CA LEU A 272 18.86 3.19 -9.81
C LEU A 272 20.21 3.91 -9.72
N CYS A 273 20.78 4.35 -10.85
CA CYS A 273 22.02 5.14 -10.86
C CYS A 273 21.83 6.49 -10.17
N ILE A 274 20.72 7.18 -10.45
CA ILE A 274 20.36 8.45 -9.79
C ILE A 274 20.24 8.24 -8.28
N TYR A 275 19.63 7.14 -7.85
CA TYR A 275 19.53 6.81 -6.43
C TYR A 275 20.90 6.58 -5.78
N ILE A 276 21.78 5.79 -6.41
CA ILE A 276 23.14 5.53 -5.88
C ILE A 276 23.95 6.83 -5.81
N ASP A 277 23.82 7.72 -6.79
CA ASP A 277 24.48 9.03 -6.79
C ASP A 277 23.98 9.95 -5.66
N ILE A 278 22.67 9.97 -5.42
CA ILE A 278 22.10 10.67 -4.25
C ILE A 278 22.64 10.08 -2.93
N GLN A 279 22.79 8.76 -2.83
CA GLN A 279 23.36 8.14 -1.63
C GLN A 279 24.85 8.46 -1.46
N LEU A 280 25.59 8.57 -2.56
CA LEU A 280 27.00 8.94 -2.55
C LEU A 280 27.18 10.39 -2.07
N THR A 281 26.41 11.33 -2.61
CA THR A 281 26.43 12.74 -2.20
C THR A 281 26.03 12.92 -0.73
N LEU A 282 24.99 12.22 -0.27
CA LEU A 282 24.62 12.16 1.15
C LEU A 282 25.76 11.60 2.00
N GLY A 283 26.44 10.56 1.52
CA GLY A 283 27.62 9.97 2.17
C GLY A 283 28.74 10.97 2.36
N THR A 284 29.03 11.80 1.35
CA THR A 284 30.03 12.87 1.46
C THR A 284 29.66 13.87 2.55
N ILE A 285 28.39 14.29 2.62
CA ILE A 285 27.91 15.21 3.68
C ILE A 285 28.08 14.58 5.06
N ILE A 286 27.70 13.30 5.21
CA ILE A 286 27.83 12.57 6.48
C ILE A 286 29.29 12.48 6.92
N VAL A 287 30.21 12.15 6.01
CA VAL A 287 31.66 12.10 6.31
C VAL A 287 32.18 13.45 6.81
N VAL A 288 31.80 14.56 6.17
CA VAL A 288 32.19 15.92 6.60
C VAL A 288 31.66 16.23 7.99
N VAL A 289 30.36 15.98 8.24
CA VAL A 289 29.74 16.23 9.55
C VAL A 289 30.37 15.38 10.64
N VAL A 290 30.61 14.09 10.38
CA VAL A 290 31.26 13.17 11.33
C VAL A 290 32.69 13.62 11.63
N SER A 291 33.44 14.06 10.62
CA SER A 291 34.81 14.57 10.81
C SER A 291 34.83 15.78 11.74
N ILE A 292 33.91 16.74 11.55
CA ILE A 292 33.76 17.90 12.44
C ILE A 292 33.36 17.47 13.85
N GLN A 293 32.43 16.51 13.98
CA GLN A 293 32.00 15.99 15.29
C GLN A 293 33.14 15.30 16.06
N VAL A 294 33.97 14.51 15.37
CA VAL A 294 35.13 13.84 15.97
C VAL A 294 36.15 14.89 16.41
N GLN A 295 36.45 15.89 15.57
CA GLN A 295 37.38 16.98 15.90
C GLN A 295 36.95 17.74 17.17
N ILE A 296 35.66 18.05 17.32
CA ILE A 296 35.14 18.72 18.52
C ILE A 296 35.21 17.81 19.75
N CYS A 297 35.01 16.50 19.58
CA CYS A 297 35.04 15.55 20.69
C CYS A 297 36.45 15.36 21.29
N TYR A 298 37.50 15.52 20.48
CA TYR A 298 38.90 15.37 20.88
C TYR A 298 39.61 16.72 21.12
N GLN A 299 38.90 17.85 21.07
CA GLN A 299 39.46 19.15 21.41
C GLN A 299 39.69 19.24 22.93
N ASP A 300 40.91 19.61 23.35
CA ASP A 300 41.32 19.67 24.76
C ASP A 300 40.45 20.63 25.60
N GLN A 301 40.15 20.22 26.83
CA GLN A 301 39.25 20.93 27.77
C GLN A 301 39.74 22.34 28.17
N ASP A 302 40.98 22.70 27.87
CA ASP A 302 41.60 23.96 28.27
C ASP A 302 41.38 25.11 27.26
N ILE A 303 40.76 24.85 26.10
CA ILE A 303 40.50 25.87 25.07
C ILE A 303 39.01 26.26 25.11
N PRO A 304 38.65 27.51 25.46
CA PRO A 304 37.26 27.93 25.52
C PRO A 304 36.61 27.88 24.13
N PHE A 305 35.50 27.14 24.01
CA PHE A 305 34.74 27.03 22.76
C PHE A 305 34.26 28.40 22.27
N SER A 306 34.51 28.70 21.00
CA SER A 306 33.99 29.88 20.31
C SER A 306 32.45 29.88 20.27
N PRO A 307 31.80 31.04 20.09
CA PRO A 307 30.33 31.12 20.01
C PRO A 307 29.71 30.17 18.97
N CYS A 308 30.35 30.02 17.79
CA CYS A 308 29.93 29.06 16.76
C CYS A 308 30.07 27.60 17.22
N GLN A 309 31.14 27.24 17.95
CA GLN A 309 31.34 25.88 18.46
C GLN A 309 30.33 25.51 19.56
N ARG A 310 29.90 26.46 20.40
CA ARG A 310 28.83 26.22 21.40
C ARG A 310 27.47 25.97 20.76
N ILE A 311 27.18 26.63 19.64
CA ILE A 311 25.98 26.36 18.83
C ILE A 311 26.05 24.95 18.23
N LEU A 312 27.22 24.55 17.70
CA LEU A 312 27.42 23.20 17.16
C LEU A 312 27.37 22.09 18.22
N MET A 313 27.82 22.36 19.46
CA MET A 313 27.67 21.41 20.57
C MET A 313 26.23 21.27 21.07
N ARG A 314 25.41 22.33 20.98
CA ARG A 314 23.94 22.21 21.15
C ARG A 314 23.31 21.33 20.08
N PHE A 315 23.88 21.29 18.86
CA PHE A 315 23.51 20.33 17.82
C PHE A 315 23.89 18.87 18.16
N ASN A 316 24.90 18.62 19.00
CA ASN A 316 25.29 17.27 19.42
C ASN A 316 24.23 16.61 20.34
N ALA A 317 23.50 17.40 21.14
CA ALA A 317 22.30 16.94 21.86
C ALA A 317 21.11 16.65 20.91
N LEU A 318 21.14 17.26 19.72
CA LEU A 318 20.24 17.02 18.59
C LEU A 318 20.61 15.74 17.81
N ASN A 319 21.72 15.04 18.09
CA ASN A 319 22.13 13.86 17.31
C ASN A 319 21.07 12.75 17.25
N ARG A 320 20.25 12.60 18.28
CA ARG A 320 19.10 11.68 18.22
C ARG A 320 18.01 12.21 17.29
N VAL A 321 17.73 13.50 17.29
CA VAL A 321 16.72 14.14 16.43
C VAL A 321 17.19 14.19 14.97
N THR A 322 18.45 14.48 14.69
CA THR A 322 19.04 14.40 13.35
C THR A 322 19.15 12.95 12.87
N PHE A 323 19.50 12.00 13.74
CA PHE A 323 19.41 10.57 13.43
C PHE A 323 17.98 10.16 13.08
N PHE A 324 16.99 10.47 13.92
CA PHE A 324 15.60 10.08 13.66
C PHE A 324 15.03 10.78 12.43
N SER A 325 15.33 12.07 12.19
CA SER A 325 14.88 12.79 10.99
C SER A 325 15.55 12.27 9.71
N LEU A 326 16.87 12.09 9.69
CA LEU A 326 17.58 11.51 8.54
C LEU A 326 17.18 10.05 8.33
N LEU A 327 16.93 9.28 9.38
CA LEU A 327 16.46 7.89 9.29
C LEU A 327 15.04 7.85 8.72
N THR A 328 14.16 8.78 9.12
CA THR A 328 12.81 8.86 8.54
C THR A 328 12.87 9.25 7.07
N ILE A 329 13.68 10.23 6.68
CA ILE A 329 13.86 10.64 5.28
C ILE A 329 14.43 9.46 4.47
N GLN A 330 15.45 8.79 4.98
CA GLN A 330 16.10 7.67 4.31
C GLN A 330 15.18 6.45 4.19
N LEU A 331 14.39 6.14 5.22
CA LEU A 331 13.36 5.12 5.17
C LEU A 331 12.26 5.49 4.18
N ILE A 332 11.87 6.77 4.09
CA ILE A 332 10.90 7.24 3.09
C ILE A 332 11.47 7.09 1.67
N ILE A 333 12.71 7.53 1.41
CA ILE A 333 13.34 7.41 0.08
C ILE A 333 13.51 5.93 -0.28
N ALA A 334 14.02 5.10 0.64
CA ALA A 334 14.15 3.65 0.45
C ALA A 334 12.80 2.98 0.20
N LEU A 335 11.76 3.35 0.96
CA LEU A 335 10.40 2.85 0.75
C LEU A 335 9.81 3.32 -0.57
N VAL A 336 10.03 4.56 -1.00
CA VAL A 336 9.57 5.08 -2.29
C VAL A 336 10.27 4.35 -3.44
N VAL A 337 11.59 4.15 -3.35
CA VAL A 337 12.35 3.40 -4.37
C VAL A 337 11.88 1.95 -4.43
N VAL A 338 11.75 1.28 -3.27
CA VAL A 338 11.22 -0.10 -3.20
C VAL A 338 9.77 -0.16 -3.66
N MET A 339 8.93 0.84 -3.36
CA MET A 339 7.54 0.93 -3.82
C MET A 339 7.47 1.15 -5.32
N ILE A 340 8.29 2.01 -5.92
CA ILE A 340 8.32 2.22 -7.38
C ILE A 340 8.75 0.93 -8.10
N ILE A 341 9.82 0.30 -7.61
CA ILE A 341 10.36 -0.98 -8.08
C ILE A 341 9.29 -2.09 -7.95
N TYR A 342 8.66 -2.22 -6.78
CA TYR A 342 7.69 -3.27 -6.49
C TYR A 342 6.31 -3.03 -7.12
N PHE A 343 5.88 -1.77 -7.24
CA PHE A 343 4.63 -1.38 -7.91
C PHE A 343 4.72 -1.66 -9.40
N LYS A 344 5.83 -1.31 -10.06
CA LYS A 344 6.07 -1.70 -11.46
C LYS A 344 6.22 -3.21 -11.62
N TYR A 345 6.93 -3.90 -10.72
CA TYR A 345 6.97 -5.37 -10.71
C TYR A 345 5.57 -6.00 -10.65
N SER A 346 4.72 -5.50 -9.74
CA SER A 346 3.34 -5.98 -9.54
C SER A 346 2.42 -5.64 -10.72
N ILE A 347 2.60 -4.49 -11.35
CA ILE A 347 1.83 -4.08 -12.54
C ILE A 347 2.21 -4.95 -13.73
N MET A 348 3.51 -5.13 -14.02
CA MET A 348 3.94 -5.90 -15.18
C MET A 348 3.62 -7.38 -15.05
N LYS A 349 3.68 -7.96 -13.85
CA LYS A 349 3.27 -9.35 -13.59
C LYS A 349 1.76 -9.56 -13.79
N ASN A 350 0.94 -8.54 -13.51
CA ASN A 350 -0.51 -8.60 -13.67
C ASN A 350 -1.02 -8.24 -15.08
N ILE A 351 -0.16 -7.69 -15.96
CA ILE A 351 -0.49 -7.35 -17.36
C ILE A 351 -0.30 -8.54 -18.31
N HIS A 352 0.20 -9.70 -17.85
CA HIS A 352 0.26 -10.92 -18.67
C HIS A 352 -1.10 -11.63 -18.92
N VAL A 353 -2.23 -10.92 -18.74
CA VAL A 353 -3.56 -11.44 -19.11
C VAL A 353 -3.92 -10.95 -20.52
N HIS A 354 -3.82 -11.87 -21.49
CA HIS A 354 -4.40 -11.84 -22.83
C HIS A 354 -4.22 -10.56 -23.65
N ILE A 355 -3.09 -10.44 -24.35
CA ILE A 355 -3.06 -9.75 -25.64
C ILE A 355 -3.46 -10.80 -26.69
N PRO A 356 -4.63 -10.70 -27.34
CA PRO A 356 -4.98 -11.63 -28.40
C PRO A 356 -4.04 -11.37 -29.59
N VAL A 357 -3.29 -12.40 -29.96
CA VAL A 357 -2.57 -12.45 -31.24
C VAL A 357 -3.62 -12.28 -32.34
N ARG A 358 -3.58 -11.15 -33.06
CA ARG A 358 -4.38 -10.96 -34.28
C ARG A 358 -3.82 -11.90 -35.35
N TYR A 359 -4.47 -13.04 -35.52
CA TYR A 359 -4.34 -13.81 -36.75
C TYR A 359 -5.05 -13.05 -37.86
N THR A 360 -4.30 -12.40 -38.75
CA THR A 360 -4.82 -11.97 -40.05
C THR A 360 -4.94 -13.19 -40.95
N ASN A 361 -6.05 -13.91 -40.86
CA ASN A 361 -6.50 -14.80 -41.92
C ASN A 361 -7.83 -14.28 -42.46
N GLY A 362 -7.84 -13.92 -43.73
CA GLY A 362 -9.04 -13.48 -44.44
C GLY A 362 -10.10 -14.58 -44.46
N VAL A 363 -11.34 -14.18 -44.18
CA VAL A 363 -12.53 -14.99 -44.46
C VAL A 363 -13.63 -14.06 -44.96
N GLU A 364 -13.96 -14.22 -46.25
CA GLU A 364 -15.26 -13.84 -46.80
C GLU A 364 -16.38 -14.64 -46.10
N ASN A 365 -17.52 -13.97 -45.92
CA ASN A 365 -18.86 -14.51 -45.62
C ASN A 365 -19.26 -14.75 -44.15
N GLY A 366 -19.74 -13.68 -43.51
CA GLY A 366 -21.10 -13.61 -42.96
C GLY A 366 -21.64 -14.74 -42.07
N LYS A 367 -20.96 -15.09 -40.97
CA LYS A 367 -21.52 -15.88 -39.86
C LYS A 367 -21.23 -15.23 -38.50
N THR A 368 -22.15 -15.33 -37.55
CA THR A 368 -22.03 -14.79 -36.18
C THR A 368 -21.27 -15.72 -35.23
N LEU A 369 -20.58 -15.14 -34.24
CA LEU A 369 -19.66 -15.81 -33.30
C LEU A 369 -20.29 -17.01 -32.55
N GLU A 370 -21.59 -16.96 -32.24
CA GLU A 370 -22.31 -18.04 -31.55
C GLU A 370 -22.51 -19.30 -32.42
N GLN A 371 -22.48 -19.16 -33.75
CA GLN A 371 -22.63 -20.29 -34.67
C GLN A 371 -21.32 -21.05 -34.89
N ILE A 372 -20.18 -20.35 -34.74
CA ILE A 372 -18.84 -20.95 -34.86
C ILE A 372 -18.53 -21.81 -33.62
N ASP A 373 -18.91 -21.34 -32.43
CA ASP A 373 -18.70 -22.09 -31.18
C ASP A 373 -19.55 -23.38 -31.10
N ALA A 374 -20.76 -23.37 -31.70
CA ALA A 374 -21.63 -24.54 -31.77
C ALA A 374 -21.13 -25.62 -32.76
N GLU A 375 -20.35 -25.25 -33.77
CA GLU A 375 -19.77 -26.16 -34.76
C GLU A 375 -18.46 -26.78 -34.26
N ILE A 376 -17.65 -26.02 -33.52
CA ILE A 376 -16.41 -26.51 -32.88
C ILE A 376 -16.71 -27.54 -31.77
N ALA A 377 -17.81 -27.37 -31.04
CA ALA A 377 -18.28 -28.33 -30.04
C ALA A 377 -18.72 -29.69 -30.65
N LYS A 378 -18.97 -29.75 -31.96
CA LYS A 378 -19.42 -30.97 -32.66
C LYS A 378 -18.30 -31.79 -33.30
N HIS A 379 -17.06 -31.29 -33.36
CA HIS A 379 -15.99 -31.92 -34.14
C HIS A 379 -14.73 -32.30 -33.34
N THR A 380 -14.75 -32.18 -32.01
CA THR A 380 -13.60 -32.55 -31.17
C THR A 380 -13.98 -33.69 -30.22
N MET A 381 -13.74 -34.94 -30.69
CA MET A 381 -13.45 -36.19 -29.95
C MET A 381 -14.22 -37.41 -30.52
N PRO A 382 -13.58 -38.27 -31.33
CA PRO A 382 -13.91 -39.68 -31.39
C PRO A 382 -13.01 -40.49 -30.43
N ASN A 383 -13.63 -41.43 -29.72
CA ASN A 383 -13.05 -42.56 -28.97
C ASN A 383 -12.68 -42.34 -27.48
N LEU A 384 -13.59 -42.74 -26.60
CA LEU A 384 -13.25 -43.40 -25.33
C LEU A 384 -14.06 -44.71 -25.17
N PRO A 385 -13.52 -45.72 -24.47
CA PRO A 385 -14.13 -47.05 -24.35
C PRO A 385 -15.34 -47.06 -23.41
N SER A 386 -16.13 -48.13 -23.54
CA SER A 386 -17.34 -48.46 -22.78
C SER A 386 -17.19 -48.31 -21.26
N THR A 387 -18.19 -47.66 -20.67
CA THR A 387 -18.37 -47.39 -19.24
C THR A 387 -19.07 -48.55 -18.54
N GLU A 388 -18.31 -49.43 -17.90
CA GLU A 388 -18.74 -50.25 -16.75
C GLU A 388 -17.53 -50.28 -15.80
N ASP A 389 -17.76 -49.99 -14.52
CA ASP A 389 -16.78 -49.92 -13.39
C ASP A 389 -16.23 -48.54 -12.99
N ILE A 390 -17.11 -47.63 -12.54
CA ILE A 390 -16.73 -46.52 -11.65
C ILE A 390 -17.79 -46.31 -10.55
N SER A 391 -17.36 -46.16 -9.29
CA SER A 391 -18.18 -46.12 -8.09
C SER A 391 -18.96 -44.80 -7.87
N PHE A 392 -19.99 -44.84 -7.02
CA PHE A 392 -20.97 -43.75 -6.81
C PHE A 392 -20.39 -42.46 -6.20
N GLU A 393 -19.19 -42.51 -5.60
CA GLU A 393 -18.48 -41.33 -5.06
C GLU A 393 -17.77 -40.50 -6.16
N GLU A 394 -17.35 -41.13 -7.26
CA GLU A 394 -16.72 -40.39 -8.38
C GLU A 394 -17.76 -39.67 -9.26
N LYS A 395 -19.03 -40.06 -9.16
CA LYS A 395 -20.15 -39.43 -9.86
C LYS A 395 -20.60 -38.10 -9.22
N SER A 396 -20.31 -37.86 -7.94
CA SER A 396 -20.62 -36.58 -7.28
C SER A 396 -19.57 -35.51 -7.55
N ASP A 397 -18.30 -35.89 -7.67
CA ASP A 397 -17.20 -34.95 -7.89
C ASP A 397 -17.18 -34.43 -9.34
N ILE A 398 -17.55 -35.27 -10.31
CA ILE A 398 -17.65 -34.86 -11.73
C ILE A 398 -18.87 -33.95 -11.98
N LEU A 399 -19.92 -34.02 -11.15
CA LEU A 399 -21.11 -33.17 -11.29
C LEU A 399 -20.96 -31.79 -10.64
N GLU A 400 -19.98 -31.59 -9.74
CA GLU A 400 -19.74 -30.29 -9.09
C GLU A 400 -18.85 -29.34 -9.92
N GLU A 401 -18.04 -29.86 -10.84
CA GLU A 401 -17.18 -29.03 -11.71
C GLU A 401 -17.90 -28.45 -12.94
N THR A 402 -19.10 -28.93 -13.27
CA THR A 402 -19.87 -28.48 -14.45
C THR A 402 -21.10 -27.62 -14.15
N VAL A 403 -21.32 -27.23 -12.90
CA VAL A 403 -22.36 -26.24 -12.56
C VAL A 403 -21.73 -24.86 -12.43
N VAL A 404 -21.85 -24.06 -13.48
CA VAL A 404 -21.77 -22.60 -13.38
C VAL A 404 -22.75 -22.16 -12.30
N VAL A 405 -22.24 -21.89 -11.09
CA VAL A 405 -23.06 -21.43 -9.96
C VAL A 405 -23.63 -20.07 -10.30
N VAL A 406 -24.87 -20.05 -10.79
CA VAL A 406 -25.68 -18.84 -10.85
C VAL A 406 -25.90 -18.38 -9.41
N LYS A 407 -25.11 -17.39 -8.95
CA LYS A 407 -25.28 -16.79 -7.63
C LYS A 407 -26.68 -16.18 -7.50
N LYS A 408 -27.58 -16.85 -6.76
CA LYS A 408 -28.91 -16.31 -6.42
C LYS A 408 -28.80 -14.94 -5.74
N SER A 409 -29.65 -14.00 -6.17
CA SER A 409 -29.70 -12.62 -5.65
C SER A 409 -30.10 -12.58 -4.16
N PHE A 410 -29.66 -11.55 -3.43
CA PHE A 410 -29.96 -11.33 -2.01
C PHE A 410 -31.46 -11.38 -1.70
N CYS A 411 -32.28 -10.73 -2.53
CA CYS A 411 -33.74 -10.70 -2.35
C CYS A 411 -34.38 -12.09 -2.45
N GLU A 412 -33.81 -12.97 -3.25
CA GLU A 412 -34.28 -14.33 -3.45
C GLU A 412 -33.97 -15.17 -2.20
N LYS A 413 -32.71 -15.10 -1.70
CA LYS A 413 -32.28 -15.78 -0.47
C LYS A 413 -33.09 -15.36 0.75
N TRP A 414 -33.40 -14.07 0.91
CA TRP A 414 -34.20 -13.54 2.03
C TRP A 414 -35.62 -14.12 2.09
N LYS A 415 -36.27 -14.27 0.93
CA LYS A 415 -37.64 -14.80 0.82
C LYS A 415 -37.68 -16.30 1.04
N THR A 416 -36.75 -17.05 0.47
CA THR A 416 -36.80 -18.52 0.43
C THR A 416 -36.18 -19.20 1.65
N ASP A 417 -35.13 -18.62 2.26
CA ASP A 417 -34.35 -19.26 3.32
C ASP A 417 -34.64 -18.67 4.71
N LYS A 418 -35.36 -19.45 5.54
CA LYS A 418 -35.69 -19.09 6.93
C LYS A 418 -34.45 -19.00 7.83
N VAL A 419 -33.41 -19.82 7.59
CA VAL A 419 -32.17 -19.83 8.37
C VAL A 419 -31.33 -18.60 8.03
N TYR A 420 -31.22 -18.25 6.76
CA TYR A 420 -30.55 -17.02 6.31
C TYR A 420 -31.19 -15.77 6.92
N ARG A 421 -32.52 -15.71 6.94
CA ARG A 421 -33.28 -14.60 7.57
C ARG A 421 -33.00 -14.50 9.07
N ALA A 422 -32.99 -15.61 9.79
CA ALA A 422 -32.69 -15.63 11.22
C ALA A 422 -31.24 -15.18 11.52
N LYS A 423 -30.26 -15.65 10.73
CA LYS A 423 -28.86 -15.20 10.83
C LYS A 423 -28.73 -13.69 10.62
N PHE A 424 -29.36 -13.17 9.58
CA PHE A 424 -29.30 -11.75 9.24
C PHE A 424 -30.00 -10.86 10.28
N LEU A 425 -31.16 -11.28 10.81
CA LEU A 425 -31.84 -10.57 11.91
C LEU A 425 -30.99 -10.53 13.19
N HIS A 426 -30.30 -11.63 13.52
CA HIS A 426 -29.33 -11.65 14.62
C HIS A 426 -28.19 -10.65 14.36
N THR A 427 -27.65 -10.62 13.14
CA THR A 427 -26.61 -9.66 12.75
C THR A 427 -27.07 -8.19 12.88
N LEU A 428 -28.33 -7.87 12.55
CA LEU A 428 -28.88 -6.53 12.78
C LEU A 428 -28.95 -6.16 14.28
N CYS A 429 -29.25 -7.12 15.15
CA CYS A 429 -29.24 -6.90 16.59
C CYS A 429 -27.81 -6.62 17.10
N LEU A 430 -26.82 -7.35 16.58
CA LEU A 430 -25.39 -7.12 16.87
C LEU A 430 -24.93 -5.73 16.39
N PHE A 431 -25.39 -5.29 15.22
CA PHE A 431 -25.10 -3.94 14.72
C PHE A 431 -25.65 -2.87 15.67
N TRP A 432 -26.89 -3.04 16.13
CA TRP A 432 -27.49 -2.11 17.10
C TRP A 432 -26.78 -2.09 18.45
N SER A 433 -26.27 -3.23 18.95
CA SER A 433 -25.45 -3.23 20.17
C SER A 433 -24.10 -2.52 19.97
N PHE A 434 -23.49 -2.61 18.79
CA PHE A 434 -22.24 -1.89 18.49
C PHE A 434 -22.46 -0.39 18.30
N VAL A 435 -23.60 0.05 17.75
CA VAL A 435 -24.01 1.47 17.79
C VAL A 435 -24.02 1.96 19.23
N ASN A 436 -24.59 1.18 20.15
CA ASN A 436 -24.64 1.55 21.57
C ASN A 436 -23.26 1.56 22.24
N LEU A 437 -22.40 0.59 21.94
CA LEU A 437 -21.03 0.56 22.44
C LEU A 437 -20.26 1.82 22.00
N GLY A 438 -20.34 2.18 20.71
CA GLY A 438 -19.73 3.40 20.18
C GLY A 438 -20.34 4.67 20.74
N TRP A 439 -21.66 4.69 20.98
CA TRP A 439 -22.33 5.81 21.65
C TRP A 439 -21.78 6.05 23.06
N ILE A 440 -21.67 5.00 23.86
CA ILE A 440 -21.18 5.08 25.23
C ILE A 440 -19.72 5.56 25.28
N ILE A 441 -18.87 5.09 24.37
CA ILE A 441 -17.46 5.51 24.27
C ILE A 441 -17.35 6.95 23.80
N GLY A 442 -18.09 7.33 22.74
CA GLY A 442 -18.12 8.70 22.22
C GLY A 442 -18.61 9.74 23.23
N GLN A 443 -19.45 9.34 24.19
CA GLN A 443 -19.97 10.23 25.23
C GLN A 443 -18.90 10.65 26.24
N PHE A 444 -17.95 9.76 26.52
CA PHE A 444 -17.04 9.90 27.64
C PHE A 444 -16.23 11.19 27.55
N GLY A 445 -15.57 11.45 26.42
CA GLY A 445 -14.70 12.62 26.24
C GLY A 445 -15.38 13.97 26.52
N PRO A 446 -16.51 14.29 25.87
CA PRO A 446 -17.25 15.52 26.16
C PRO A 446 -17.76 15.61 27.60
N SER A 447 -18.19 14.49 28.18
CA SER A 447 -18.71 14.44 29.55
C SER A 447 -17.63 14.48 30.64
N PHE A 448 -16.37 14.24 30.29
CA PHE A 448 -15.28 14.02 31.24
C PHE A 448 -15.08 15.21 32.18
N LEU A 449 -15.05 16.43 31.64
CA LEU A 449 -14.94 17.66 32.41
C LEU A 449 -16.14 17.88 33.36
N ASP A 450 -17.31 17.39 32.99
CA ASP A 450 -18.52 17.48 33.81
C ASP A 450 -18.57 16.41 34.91
N LEU A 451 -18.05 15.21 34.64
CA LEU A 451 -17.87 14.18 35.68
C LEU A 451 -16.92 14.65 36.78
N GLN A 452 -15.88 15.41 36.44
CA GLN A 452 -14.97 16.04 37.41
C GLN A 452 -15.66 17.08 38.29
N ILE A 453 -16.66 17.80 37.77
CA ILE A 453 -17.48 18.72 38.57
C ILE A 453 -18.31 17.93 39.60
N ILE A 454 -18.85 16.77 39.22
CA ILE A 454 -19.65 15.91 40.11
C ILE A 454 -18.78 15.33 41.24
N THR A 455 -17.60 14.80 40.92
CA THR A 455 -16.70 14.17 41.89
C THR A 455 -15.79 15.15 42.64
N ARG A 456 -15.73 16.42 42.19
CA ARG A 456 -14.85 17.48 42.71
C ARG A 456 -13.36 17.12 42.64
N THR A 457 -12.94 16.55 41.51
CA THR A 457 -11.58 16.02 41.30
C THR A 457 -10.80 16.86 40.28
N ARG A 458 -9.47 16.84 40.37
CA ARG A 458 -8.59 17.52 39.38
C ARG A 458 -8.44 16.70 38.09
N LEU A 459 -7.81 17.30 37.07
CA LEU A 459 -7.56 16.65 35.78
C LEU A 459 -6.79 15.33 35.92
N GLU A 460 -5.71 15.37 36.70
CA GLU A 460 -4.81 14.24 36.95
C GLU A 460 -5.54 13.08 37.65
N GLU A 461 -6.32 13.37 38.69
CA GLU A 461 -7.12 12.38 39.42
C GLU A 461 -8.26 11.82 38.57
N GLY A 462 -8.94 12.67 37.79
CA GLY A 462 -10.03 12.24 36.91
C GLY A 462 -9.58 11.27 35.81
N SER A 463 -8.30 11.33 35.39
CA SER A 463 -7.77 10.39 34.40
C SER A 463 -7.89 8.92 34.84
N ALA A 464 -7.94 8.66 36.15
CA ALA A 464 -8.16 7.33 36.71
C ALA A 464 -9.49 6.71 36.30
N PHE A 465 -10.52 7.50 35.93
CA PHE A 465 -11.79 6.97 35.42
C PHE A 465 -11.60 6.21 34.11
N MET A 466 -10.76 6.73 33.22
CA MET A 466 -10.46 6.09 31.94
C MET A 466 -9.59 4.85 32.15
N THR A 467 -8.58 4.93 33.02
CA THR A 467 -7.74 3.79 33.40
C THR A 467 -8.57 2.66 34.00
N ALA A 468 -9.49 2.96 34.92
CA ALA A 468 -10.37 1.97 35.54
C ALA A 468 -11.25 1.27 34.50
N HIS A 469 -11.81 2.03 33.56
CA HIS A 469 -12.55 1.49 32.43
C HIS A 469 -11.70 0.55 31.56
N SER A 470 -10.49 0.95 31.17
CA SER A 470 -9.59 0.12 30.34
C SER A 470 -9.14 -1.17 31.06
N VAL A 471 -8.88 -1.11 32.37
CA VAL A 471 -8.60 -2.30 33.18
C VAL A 471 -9.81 -3.24 33.21
N GLY A 472 -11.00 -2.69 33.42
CA GLY A 472 -12.25 -3.45 33.34
C GLY A 472 -12.44 -4.08 31.97
N TYR A 473 -12.19 -3.33 30.90
CA TYR A 473 -12.31 -3.79 29.51
C TYR A 473 -11.45 -5.02 29.25
N LEU A 474 -10.17 -4.97 29.64
CA LEU A 474 -9.25 -6.09 29.53
C LEU A 474 -9.77 -7.34 30.27
N VAL A 475 -10.22 -7.17 31.52
CA VAL A 475 -10.79 -8.28 32.31
C VAL A 475 -12.04 -8.85 31.64
N GLY A 476 -12.91 -7.99 31.12
CA GLY A 476 -14.13 -8.36 30.40
C GLY A 476 -13.86 -9.17 29.14
N SER A 477 -12.95 -8.70 28.28
CA SER A 477 -12.56 -9.37 27.04
C SER A 477 -12.00 -10.77 27.33
N LEU A 478 -11.05 -10.89 28.26
CA LEU A 478 -10.45 -12.18 28.63
C LEU A 478 -11.45 -13.16 29.25
N ALA A 479 -12.28 -12.69 30.20
CA ALA A 479 -13.28 -13.54 30.85
C ALA A 479 -14.32 -14.05 29.83
N SER A 480 -14.77 -13.16 28.95
CA SER A 480 -15.79 -13.50 27.95
C SER A 480 -15.30 -14.52 26.91
N GLY A 481 -14.01 -14.52 26.55
CA GLY A 481 -13.42 -15.53 25.67
C GLY A 481 -13.50 -16.96 26.23
N ILE A 482 -13.35 -17.13 27.55
CA ILE A 482 -13.50 -18.42 28.23
C ILE A 482 -14.98 -18.82 28.30
N LEU A 483 -15.86 -17.84 28.53
CA LEU A 483 -17.30 -18.06 28.66
C LEU A 483 -17.96 -18.32 27.30
N PHE A 484 -17.41 -17.81 26.20
CA PHE A 484 -17.96 -17.92 24.84
C PHE A 484 -18.20 -19.36 24.40
N ASP A 485 -17.27 -20.26 24.74
CA ASP A 485 -17.37 -21.69 24.40
C ASP A 485 -18.24 -22.48 25.40
N ARG A 486 -18.49 -21.93 26.60
CA ARG A 486 -19.16 -22.64 27.72
C ARG A 486 -20.62 -22.27 27.91
N PHE A 487 -21.02 -21.06 27.50
CA PHE A 487 -22.35 -20.50 27.77
C PHE A 487 -23.11 -20.18 26.49
N ASN A 488 -24.42 -19.96 26.64
CA ASN A 488 -25.24 -19.49 25.52
C ASN A 488 -24.84 -18.06 25.14
N LYS A 489 -24.36 -17.90 23.91
CA LYS A 489 -23.80 -16.66 23.37
C LYS A 489 -24.77 -15.49 23.37
N ILE A 490 -26.04 -15.75 23.08
CA ILE A 490 -27.11 -14.74 23.11
C ILE A 490 -27.28 -14.17 24.53
N MET A 491 -27.19 -15.04 25.55
CA MET A 491 -27.28 -14.62 26.95
C MET A 491 -26.05 -13.83 27.40
N LEU A 492 -24.86 -14.21 26.91
CA LEU A 492 -23.61 -13.47 27.12
C LEU A 492 -23.71 -12.04 26.57
N ILE A 493 -24.15 -11.87 25.33
CA ILE A 493 -24.37 -10.56 24.70
C ILE A 493 -25.42 -9.76 25.47
N PHE A 494 -26.55 -10.39 25.82
CA PHE A 494 -27.59 -9.74 26.62
C PHE A 494 -27.02 -9.19 27.94
N THR A 495 -26.25 -10.00 28.67
CA THR A 495 -25.68 -9.63 29.97
C THR A 495 -24.69 -8.48 29.83
N ALA A 496 -23.87 -8.49 28.76
CA ALA A 496 -22.92 -7.43 28.46
C ALA A 496 -23.61 -6.09 28.10
N VAL A 497 -24.62 -6.12 27.22
CA VAL A 497 -25.36 -4.90 26.84
C VAL A 497 -26.18 -4.37 28.02
N PHE A 498 -26.87 -5.24 28.77
CA PHE A 498 -27.66 -4.86 29.93
C PHE A 498 -26.78 -4.28 31.05
N GLY A 499 -25.64 -4.92 31.34
CA GLY A 499 -24.67 -4.42 32.32
C GLY A 499 -24.14 -3.03 31.97
N ASN A 500 -23.86 -2.76 30.69
CA ASN A 500 -23.51 -1.42 30.20
C ASN A 500 -24.63 -0.40 30.40
N ALA A 501 -25.89 -0.79 30.13
CA ALA A 501 -27.02 0.11 30.33
C ALA A 501 -27.19 0.52 31.80
N VAL A 502 -26.99 -0.42 32.72
CA VAL A 502 -27.09 -0.19 34.17
C VAL A 502 -25.94 0.68 34.67
N THR A 503 -24.69 0.41 34.28
CA THR A 503 -23.54 1.20 34.75
C THR A 503 -23.60 2.64 34.25
N VAL A 504 -23.99 2.87 33.00
CA VAL A 504 -24.20 4.21 32.44
C VAL A 504 -25.31 4.96 33.18
N ALA A 505 -26.39 4.28 33.58
CA ALA A 505 -27.43 4.85 34.45
C ALA A 505 -27.04 4.99 35.93
N ILE A 506 -25.80 4.74 36.33
CA ILE A 506 -25.33 4.96 37.70
C ILE A 506 -24.26 6.06 37.75
N ILE A 507 -23.47 6.23 36.67
CA ILE A 507 -22.34 7.17 36.60
C ILE A 507 -22.68 8.60 37.07
N PRO A 508 -23.75 9.27 36.58
CA PRO A 508 -24.07 10.64 37.02
C PRO A 508 -24.38 10.81 38.51
N TRP A 509 -24.72 9.72 39.21
CA TRP A 509 -25.07 9.74 40.63
C TRP A 509 -23.88 9.36 41.53
N CYS A 510 -22.73 9.03 40.95
CA CYS A 510 -21.50 8.70 41.66
C CYS A 510 -20.77 9.96 42.15
N VAL A 511 -21.23 10.56 43.24
CA VAL A 511 -20.58 11.77 43.81
C VAL A 511 -19.22 11.45 44.48
N ARG A 512 -19.03 10.23 44.98
CA ARG A 512 -17.77 9.80 45.60
C ARG A 512 -16.79 9.31 44.52
N TYR A 513 -15.55 9.83 44.56
CA TYR A 513 -14.46 9.46 43.65
C TYR A 513 -14.26 7.94 43.52
N GLU A 514 -14.16 7.22 44.65
CA GLU A 514 -13.94 5.76 44.65
C GLU A 514 -15.09 4.99 43.99
N LEU A 515 -16.33 5.45 44.20
CA LEU A 515 -17.51 4.84 43.59
C LEU A 515 -17.51 5.08 42.07
N MET A 516 -17.10 6.27 41.63
CA MET A 516 -16.98 6.60 40.21
C MET A 516 -15.96 5.68 39.50
N ILE A 517 -14.80 5.46 40.11
CA ILE A 517 -13.77 4.52 39.62
C ILE A 517 -14.35 3.11 39.52
N PHE A 518 -14.98 2.62 40.59
CA PHE A 518 -15.51 1.27 40.64
C PHE A 518 -16.58 1.02 39.57
N ILE A 519 -17.49 1.97 39.35
CA ILE A 519 -18.52 1.86 38.32
C ILE A 519 -17.92 1.92 36.91
N HIS A 520 -16.89 2.74 36.68
CA HIS A 520 -16.16 2.75 35.40
C HIS A 520 -15.44 1.43 35.14
N LEU A 521 -14.89 0.78 36.18
CA LEU A 521 -14.30 -0.56 36.08
C LEU A 521 -15.35 -1.61 35.70
N ILE A 522 -16.52 -1.63 36.34
CA ILE A 522 -17.61 -2.55 35.98
C ILE A 522 -18.12 -2.27 34.56
N LYS A 523 -18.27 -1.00 34.18
CA LYS A 523 -18.63 -0.60 32.80
C LYS A 523 -17.61 -1.15 31.80
N GLY A 524 -16.32 -1.07 32.13
CA GLY A 524 -15.24 -1.66 31.34
C GLY A 524 -15.46 -3.15 31.11
N VAL A 525 -15.72 -3.92 32.17
CA VAL A 525 -15.95 -5.39 32.08
C VAL A 525 -17.07 -5.72 31.11
N PHE A 526 -18.18 -4.99 31.17
CA PHE A 526 -19.30 -5.21 30.25
C PHE A 526 -19.01 -4.75 28.82
N SER A 527 -18.29 -3.64 28.64
CA SER A 527 -17.87 -3.13 27.32
C SER A 527 -16.93 -4.09 26.61
N GLY A 528 -15.87 -4.56 27.30
CA GLY A 528 -14.91 -5.51 26.73
C GLY A 528 -15.53 -6.88 26.43
N SER A 529 -16.43 -7.34 27.30
CA SER A 529 -17.20 -8.56 27.05
C SER A 529 -18.09 -8.45 25.80
N LEU A 530 -18.78 -7.30 25.60
CA LEU A 530 -19.60 -7.07 24.42
C LEU A 530 -18.76 -7.06 23.13
N ASP A 531 -17.61 -6.40 23.15
CA ASP A 531 -16.74 -6.29 21.98
C ASP A 531 -16.15 -7.65 21.59
N ALA A 532 -15.55 -8.38 22.54
CA ALA A 532 -14.96 -9.70 22.29
C ALA A 532 -16.01 -10.72 21.80
N VAL A 533 -17.16 -10.80 22.49
CA VAL A 533 -18.23 -11.75 22.13
C VAL A 533 -18.91 -11.37 20.82
N GLY A 534 -19.13 -10.08 20.58
CA GLY A 534 -19.79 -9.58 19.38
C GLY A 534 -18.97 -9.80 18.12
N ASN A 535 -17.66 -9.51 18.16
CA ASN A 535 -16.76 -9.78 17.05
C ASN A 535 -16.65 -11.29 16.78
N ALA A 536 -16.50 -12.12 17.84
CA ALA A 536 -16.45 -13.58 17.71
C ALA A 536 -17.75 -14.17 17.14
N GLU A 537 -18.91 -13.69 17.58
CA GLU A 537 -20.21 -14.21 17.13
C GLU A 537 -20.49 -13.86 15.66
N LEU A 538 -20.05 -12.69 15.20
CA LEU A 538 -20.22 -12.31 13.80
C LEU A 538 -19.45 -13.24 12.84
N VAL A 539 -18.20 -13.56 13.19
CA VAL A 539 -17.39 -14.54 12.45
C VAL A 539 -18.03 -15.93 12.53
N TYR A 540 -18.58 -16.29 13.69
CA TYR A 540 -19.27 -17.55 13.87
C TYR A 540 -20.52 -17.70 12.97
N ILE A 541 -21.28 -16.62 12.76
CA ILE A 541 -22.50 -16.64 11.92
C ILE A 541 -22.18 -16.78 10.42
N TRP A 542 -21.16 -16.05 9.95
CA TRP A 542 -20.89 -15.83 8.52
C TRP A 542 -19.64 -16.51 7.96
N GLY A 543 -18.74 -17.04 8.79
CA GLY A 543 -17.49 -17.68 8.36
C GLY A 543 -16.65 -16.79 7.44
N ASP A 544 -16.15 -17.34 6.32
CA ASP A 544 -15.30 -16.63 5.35
C ASP A 544 -15.96 -15.41 4.70
N THR A 545 -17.30 -15.39 4.65
CA THR A 545 -18.07 -14.22 4.15
C THR A 545 -18.22 -13.11 5.20
N GLY A 546 -17.78 -13.35 6.45
CA GLY A 546 -17.89 -12.43 7.57
C GLY A 546 -17.06 -11.16 7.47
N ARG A 547 -16.07 -11.08 6.56
CA ARG A 547 -15.18 -9.92 6.41
C ARG A 547 -15.94 -8.61 6.11
N SER A 548 -16.92 -8.65 5.20
CA SER A 548 -17.72 -7.46 4.87
C SER A 548 -18.68 -7.08 6.00
N PHE A 549 -19.23 -8.07 6.70
CA PHE A 549 -20.08 -7.82 7.87
C PHE A 549 -19.29 -7.23 9.03
N MET A 550 -18.02 -7.64 9.23
CA MET A 550 -17.14 -7.11 10.27
C MET A 550 -16.87 -5.61 10.08
N GLN A 551 -16.57 -5.20 8.86
CA GLN A 551 -16.42 -3.78 8.53
C GLN A 551 -17.72 -3.00 8.77
N THR A 552 -18.88 -3.62 8.48
CA THR A 552 -20.19 -3.01 8.72
C THR A 552 -20.50 -2.87 10.22
N LEU A 553 -20.18 -3.88 11.03
CA LEU A 553 -20.33 -3.86 12.50
C LEU A 553 -19.56 -2.67 13.11
N HIS A 554 -18.31 -2.51 12.69
CA HIS A 554 -17.45 -1.43 13.11
C HIS A 554 -17.88 -0.06 12.54
N PHE A 555 -18.44 -0.01 11.33
CA PHE A 555 -19.09 1.23 10.85
C PHE A 555 -20.27 1.63 11.76
N CYS A 556 -21.10 0.67 12.20
CA CYS A 556 -22.18 0.92 13.16
C CYS A 556 -21.66 1.45 14.50
N PHE A 557 -20.53 0.93 15.00
CA PHE A 557 -19.84 1.50 16.16
C PHE A 557 -19.48 2.98 15.97
N ALA A 558 -18.85 3.31 14.84
CA ALA A 558 -18.48 4.70 14.54
C ALA A 558 -19.73 5.61 14.49
N PHE A 559 -20.84 5.12 13.92
CA PHE A 559 -22.11 5.85 13.86
C PHE A 559 -22.62 6.25 15.26
N GLY A 560 -22.51 5.37 16.25
CA GLY A 560 -22.80 5.71 17.64
C GLY A 560 -21.88 6.79 18.20
N GLY A 561 -20.58 6.68 17.92
CA GLY A 561 -19.56 7.65 18.35
C GLY A 561 -19.77 9.06 17.75
N ILE A 562 -20.36 9.18 16.57
CA ILE A 562 -20.69 10.46 15.94
C ILE A 562 -21.83 11.17 16.68
N LEU A 563 -22.91 10.44 16.94
CA LEU A 563 -24.15 11.03 17.47
C LEU A 563 -24.04 11.36 18.97
N SER A 564 -23.25 10.60 19.71
CA SER A 564 -23.18 10.72 21.16
C SER A 564 -22.63 12.06 21.68
N PRO A 565 -21.49 12.58 21.19
CA PRO A 565 -21.02 13.91 21.58
C PRO A 565 -22.03 15.02 21.21
N LEU A 566 -22.65 14.93 20.02
CA LEU A 566 -23.70 15.87 19.58
C LEU A 566 -24.90 15.87 20.52
N ALA A 567 -25.37 14.69 20.94
CA ALA A 567 -26.47 14.53 21.88
C ALA A 567 -26.10 14.96 23.31
N THR A 568 -24.82 14.88 23.66
CA THR A 568 -24.30 15.25 24.99
C THR A 568 -24.08 16.76 25.12
N ALA A 569 -23.71 17.43 24.02
CA ALA A 569 -23.33 18.86 24.01
C ALA A 569 -24.34 19.81 24.68
N PRO A 570 -25.67 19.67 24.49
CA PRO A 570 -26.65 20.57 25.11
C PRO A 570 -26.73 20.48 26.64
N PHE A 571 -26.20 19.40 27.23
CA PHE A 571 -26.29 19.12 28.66
C PHE A 571 -25.00 19.42 29.43
N LEU A 572 -23.96 19.89 28.73
CA LEU A 572 -22.67 20.23 29.32
C LEU A 572 -22.73 21.57 30.08
N ALA A 573 -22.07 21.61 31.24
CA ALA A 573 -21.93 22.84 32.02
C ALA A 573 -21.03 23.86 31.29
N PRO A 574 -21.35 25.17 31.30
CA PRO A 574 -20.53 26.19 30.65
C PRO A 574 -19.09 26.24 31.20
N LYS A 575 -18.14 26.75 30.39
CA LYS A 575 -16.73 26.92 30.81
C LYS A 575 -16.62 27.99 31.90
N ARG A 576 -15.72 27.80 32.87
CA ARG A 576 -15.51 28.72 34.00
C ARG A 576 -14.73 29.95 33.54
N GLU A 577 -15.38 31.11 33.45
CA GLU A 577 -14.71 32.40 33.22
C GLU A 577 -14.44 33.12 34.55
N PRO A 578 -13.23 33.68 34.79
CA PRO A 578 -12.99 34.55 35.93
C PRO A 578 -13.64 35.92 35.69
N ARG A 579 -14.73 36.23 36.41
CA ARG A 579 -15.26 37.61 36.47
C ARG A 579 -14.50 38.40 37.53
N ILE A 580 -13.73 39.39 37.11
CA ILE A 580 -13.28 40.48 37.99
C ILE A 580 -14.51 41.36 38.25
N ILE A 581 -15.05 41.30 39.46
CA ILE A 581 -16.07 42.26 39.91
C ILE A 581 -15.31 43.53 40.32
N THR A 582 -15.26 44.54 39.44
CA THR A 582 -14.91 45.89 39.86
C THR A 582 -16.10 46.49 40.60
N SER A 583 -16.19 46.25 41.91
CA SER A 583 -17.06 47.02 42.78
C SER A 583 -16.42 48.39 43.04
N VAL A 584 -16.62 49.34 42.13
CA VAL A 584 -16.51 50.77 42.44
C VAL A 584 -17.82 51.43 42.04
N SER A 585 -18.88 51.09 42.77
CA SER A 585 -20.10 51.90 42.83
C SER A 585 -20.13 52.56 44.20
N ASN A 586 -19.69 53.82 44.24
CA ASN A 586 -19.88 54.86 45.26
C ASN A 586 -18.56 55.55 45.61
N MET A 587 -18.17 56.48 44.73
CA MET A 587 -17.60 57.79 45.07
C MET A 587 -17.45 58.57 43.76
N THR A 588 -18.57 58.85 43.10
CA THR A 588 -18.65 60.04 42.25
C THR A 588 -18.86 61.21 43.21
N ASP A 589 -17.86 62.09 43.30
CA ASP A 589 -18.04 63.50 42.97
C ASP A 589 -16.77 64.29 43.31
N ASN A 590 -16.09 64.71 42.23
CA ASN A 590 -15.39 65.99 42.04
C ASN A 590 -13.99 65.86 41.41
N VAL A 591 -13.73 66.79 40.47
CA VAL A 591 -12.47 67.08 39.75
C VAL A 591 -12.30 66.30 38.43
N VAL A 592 -12.92 66.71 37.31
CA VAL A 592 -12.57 67.80 36.36
C VAL A 592 -11.44 67.47 35.37
N ASN A 593 -11.87 67.28 34.11
CA ASN A 593 -11.27 67.62 32.80
C ASN A 593 -9.88 67.09 32.38
N SER A 594 -9.85 66.21 31.38
CA SER A 594 -9.50 66.57 29.98
C SER A 594 -9.50 65.35 29.03
N SER A 595 -9.82 65.64 27.77
CA SER A 595 -10.02 64.79 26.59
C SER A 595 -9.05 63.64 26.32
N LEU A 596 -9.56 62.44 25.97
CA LEU A 596 -9.08 61.59 24.87
C LEU A 596 -10.01 60.38 24.60
N SER A 597 -10.18 60.05 23.32
CA SER A 597 -11.04 59.03 22.68
C SER A 597 -10.65 57.56 22.97
N PRO A 598 -11.48 56.55 22.62
CA PRO A 598 -11.43 55.21 23.21
C PRO A 598 -10.35 54.34 22.55
N PHE A 599 -9.46 53.74 23.35
CA PHE A 599 -8.50 52.74 22.88
C PHE A 599 -8.58 51.44 23.68
N ASN A 600 -8.96 50.40 22.95
CA ASN A 600 -8.43 49.03 22.96
C ASN A 600 -7.96 48.40 24.27
N ILE A 601 -8.77 47.42 24.68
CA ILE A 601 -8.44 46.12 25.30
C ILE A 601 -6.92 45.83 25.27
N VAL A 602 -6.26 46.06 26.41
CA VAL A 602 -4.91 45.57 26.68
C VAL A 602 -5.03 44.12 27.16
N LYS A 603 -4.49 43.20 26.35
CA LYS A 603 -4.24 41.80 26.70
C LYS A 603 -3.32 41.73 27.93
N THR A 604 -3.59 40.74 28.77
CA THR A 604 -2.83 40.26 29.93
C THR A 604 -1.40 39.82 29.57
N SER A 605 -0.54 40.76 29.22
CA SER A 605 0.92 40.55 29.13
C SER A 605 1.73 41.64 29.86
N ALA A 606 1.08 42.66 30.42
CA ALA A 606 1.73 43.73 31.17
C ALA A 606 1.99 43.37 32.66
N ILE A 607 1.28 42.38 33.21
CA ILE A 607 1.41 41.99 34.63
C ILE A 607 2.53 40.97 34.82
N ASP A 608 2.79 40.08 33.85
CA ASP A 608 3.91 39.13 33.90
C ASP A 608 5.27 39.80 33.73
N ASN A 609 5.34 40.93 33.03
CA ASN A 609 6.58 41.68 32.85
C ASN A 609 6.96 42.49 34.10
N ALA A 610 5.98 42.97 34.88
CA ALA A 610 6.25 43.64 36.15
C ALA A 610 6.77 42.69 37.25
N LEU A 611 6.43 41.39 37.18
CA LEU A 611 6.93 40.36 38.10
C LEU A 611 8.32 39.83 37.75
N LYS A 612 8.78 40.01 36.50
CA LYS A 612 10.13 39.63 36.07
C LYS A 612 11.21 40.64 36.47
N ASP A 613 10.86 41.92 36.61
CA ASP A 613 11.80 42.99 36.97
C ASP A 613 12.16 43.04 38.46
N ILE A 614 11.52 42.23 39.32
CA ILE A 614 11.82 42.14 40.76
C ILE A 614 12.93 41.10 41.05
N ASN A 615 13.21 40.16 40.15
CA ASN A 615 14.15 39.05 40.39
C ASN A 615 15.56 39.23 39.79
N TYR A 616 15.90 40.41 39.24
CA TYR A 616 17.19 40.65 38.57
C TYR A 616 18.08 41.75 39.17
N THR A 617 17.91 42.08 40.45
CA THR A 617 18.84 42.96 41.18
C THR A 617 19.42 42.26 42.40
N ASN A 618 20.18 41.19 42.18
CA ASN A 618 21.11 40.65 43.20
C ASN A 618 22.30 39.96 42.51
N SER A 619 23.36 40.73 42.23
CA SER A 619 24.78 40.31 42.26
C SER A 619 25.66 41.28 41.47
N ALA A 620 26.22 42.29 42.15
CA ALA A 620 27.54 42.85 41.84
C ALA A 620 28.08 43.70 43.01
N HIS A 621 29.21 43.23 43.57
CA HIS A 621 30.28 43.95 44.28
C HIS A 621 30.10 44.52 45.72
N ASN A 622 30.80 43.84 46.64
CA ASN A 622 31.65 44.29 47.77
C ASN A 622 31.62 45.78 48.23
N SER A 623 30.99 46.00 49.40
CA SER A 623 31.43 46.74 50.63
C SER A 623 31.91 48.22 50.59
N PRO A 624 31.79 49.02 51.70
CA PRO A 624 31.01 48.88 52.95
C PRO A 624 30.24 50.16 53.43
N ILE A 625 29.52 50.05 54.57
CA ILE A 625 29.00 51.14 55.47
C ILE A 625 27.64 51.74 55.01
N SER A 626 26.54 51.95 55.76
CA SER A 626 26.18 51.97 57.20
C SER A 626 24.64 51.86 57.39
N TYR A 627 24.20 51.37 58.56
CA TYR A 627 22.83 51.33 59.12
C TYR A 627 22.03 52.65 58.94
N THR A 628 20.69 52.66 58.76
CA THR A 628 19.72 52.59 59.88
C THR A 628 18.24 52.47 59.43
N ASN A 629 17.54 51.60 60.16
CA ASN A 629 16.10 51.38 60.45
C ASN A 629 14.99 52.35 59.98
N GLY A 630 13.90 51.76 59.48
CA GLY A 630 12.53 52.27 59.57
C GLY A 630 11.61 51.57 58.57
N TYR A 631 10.43 51.09 59.00
CA TYR A 631 9.36 50.42 58.21
C TYR A 631 9.47 48.89 58.02
N SER A 632 9.09 48.13 59.06
CA SER A 632 8.82 46.68 58.91
C SER A 632 7.53 46.18 59.60
N ASN A 633 6.60 47.07 59.99
CA ASN A 633 5.39 46.65 60.74
C ASN A 633 4.04 47.01 60.08
N ILE A 634 4.02 47.63 58.89
CA ILE A 634 2.75 47.95 58.18
C ILE A 634 2.43 46.93 57.07
N SER A 635 3.43 46.20 56.54
CA SER A 635 3.24 45.21 55.48
C SER A 635 2.65 43.88 55.95
N LEU A 636 2.71 43.57 57.24
CA LEU A 636 2.25 42.28 57.78
C LEU A 636 0.75 42.26 58.09
N TYR A 637 0.14 43.40 58.46
CA TYR A 637 -1.30 43.44 58.76
C TYR A 637 -2.19 43.49 57.51
N LEU A 638 -1.69 44.09 56.42
CA LEU A 638 -2.40 44.16 55.14
C LEU A 638 -2.43 42.81 54.41
N ASN A 639 -1.38 42.00 54.52
CA ASN A 639 -1.34 40.70 53.85
C ASN A 639 -2.29 39.67 54.47
N GLU A 640 -2.51 39.73 55.79
CA GLU A 640 -3.39 38.77 56.48
C GLU A 640 -4.89 39.07 56.28
N THR A 641 -5.23 40.35 56.16
CA THR A 641 -6.61 40.76 55.84
C THR A 641 -6.92 40.60 54.36
N LEU A 642 -5.96 40.85 53.46
CA LEU A 642 -6.10 40.64 52.02
C LEU A 642 -6.15 39.14 51.66
N SER A 643 -5.37 38.27 52.31
CA SER A 643 -5.47 36.82 52.05
C SER A 643 -6.79 36.25 52.55
N LYS A 644 -7.31 36.73 53.69
CA LYS A 644 -8.63 36.33 54.21
C LYS A 644 -9.78 36.84 53.35
N THR A 645 -9.71 38.07 52.84
CA THR A 645 -10.74 38.57 51.90
C THR A 645 -10.66 37.91 50.53
N ILE A 646 -9.49 37.45 50.08
CA ILE A 646 -9.36 36.69 48.82
C ILE A 646 -9.90 35.25 48.98
N GLU A 647 -9.80 34.64 50.16
CA GLU A 647 -10.42 33.34 50.44
C GLU A 647 -11.94 33.41 50.66
N GLU A 648 -12.46 34.55 51.13
CA GLU A 648 -13.90 34.77 51.39
C GLU A 648 -14.70 35.37 50.20
N VAL A 649 -14.09 35.63 49.03
CA VAL A 649 -14.86 35.86 47.79
C VAL A 649 -15.35 34.52 47.26
N GLU A 650 -16.42 34.08 47.93
CA GLU A 650 -17.19 32.90 47.66
C GLU A 650 -17.67 32.91 46.20
N TRP A 651 -17.33 31.81 45.53
CA TRP A 651 -17.79 31.41 44.22
C TRP A 651 -19.29 31.11 44.25
N VAL A 652 -20.13 32.16 44.31
CA VAL A 652 -21.59 32.02 44.40
C VAL A 652 -22.20 31.66 43.04
N LYS A 653 -22.08 30.37 42.69
CA LYS A 653 -23.18 29.47 42.31
C LYS A 653 -22.61 28.07 42.00
N PRO A 654 -23.14 26.98 42.59
CA PRO A 654 -22.77 25.63 42.17
C PRO A 654 -23.14 25.44 40.70
N GLN A 655 -22.16 25.11 39.85
CA GLN A 655 -22.43 24.66 38.48
C GLN A 655 -23.16 23.32 38.56
N HIS A 656 -24.47 23.35 38.34
CA HIS A 656 -25.24 22.12 38.17
C HIS A 656 -25.04 21.63 36.73
N SER A 657 -24.22 20.59 36.57
CA SER A 657 -24.13 19.86 35.31
C SER A 657 -25.42 19.07 35.08
N MET A 658 -26.02 19.22 33.88
CA MET A 658 -27.22 18.47 33.48
C MET A 658 -26.87 17.14 32.79
N ILE A 659 -25.62 16.70 32.93
CA ILE A 659 -25.06 15.53 32.23
C ILE A 659 -25.81 14.22 32.53
N TYR A 660 -26.52 14.14 33.66
CA TYR A 660 -27.36 12.99 33.99
C TYR A 660 -28.43 12.70 32.94
N VAL A 661 -28.95 13.72 32.25
CA VAL A 661 -29.93 13.55 31.16
C VAL A 661 -29.30 12.82 29.98
N ALA A 662 -28.08 13.20 29.59
CA ALA A 662 -27.36 12.56 28.51
C ALA A 662 -27.08 11.07 28.81
N TYR A 663 -26.65 10.75 30.04
CA TYR A 663 -26.40 9.37 30.47
C TYR A 663 -27.70 8.53 30.58
N LEU A 664 -28.83 9.13 30.96
CA LEU A 664 -30.14 8.45 30.94
C LEU A 664 -30.60 8.11 29.52
N ILE A 665 -30.38 9.02 28.56
CA ILE A 665 -30.64 8.75 27.14
C ILE A 665 -29.80 7.56 26.67
N SER A 666 -28.50 7.57 26.99
CA SER A 666 -27.58 6.47 26.64
C SER A 666 -27.98 5.14 27.26
N SER A 667 -28.44 5.14 28.52
CA SER A 667 -28.96 3.94 29.17
C SER A 667 -30.24 3.42 28.49
N GLY A 668 -31.18 4.31 28.13
CA GLY A 668 -32.39 3.94 27.41
C GLY A 668 -32.10 3.31 26.04
N LEU A 669 -31.14 3.86 25.29
CA LEU A 669 -30.67 3.29 24.03
C LEU A 669 -30.02 1.90 24.25
N ALA A 670 -29.17 1.76 25.27
CA ALA A 670 -28.52 0.49 25.57
C ALA A 670 -29.54 -0.59 26.00
N LEU A 671 -30.55 -0.24 26.79
CA LEU A 671 -31.66 -1.15 27.14
C LEU A 671 -32.42 -1.60 25.89
N SER A 672 -32.67 -0.69 24.93
CA SER A 672 -33.32 -1.04 23.67
C SER A 672 -32.53 -2.07 22.86
N ALA A 673 -31.19 -2.08 22.98
CA ALA A 673 -30.32 -3.07 22.34
C ALA A 673 -30.27 -4.42 23.07
N ALA A 674 -30.51 -4.44 24.38
CA ALA A 674 -30.54 -5.68 25.15
C ALA A 674 -31.82 -6.51 24.90
N LEU A 675 -32.98 -5.85 24.77
CA LEU A 675 -34.29 -6.51 24.67
C LEU A 675 -34.39 -7.55 23.54
N PRO A 676 -33.91 -7.31 22.29
CA PRO A 676 -33.96 -8.30 21.21
C PRO A 676 -33.24 -9.62 21.55
N PHE A 677 -32.10 -9.56 22.25
CA PHE A 677 -31.35 -10.76 22.64
C PHE A 677 -32.11 -11.57 23.69
N LEU A 678 -32.73 -10.91 24.67
CA LEU A 678 -33.58 -11.58 25.66
C LEU A 678 -34.80 -12.26 25.00
N VAL A 679 -35.48 -11.56 24.09
CA VAL A 679 -36.62 -12.11 23.33
C VAL A 679 -36.20 -13.31 22.49
N THR A 680 -35.05 -13.22 21.81
CA THR A 680 -34.52 -14.30 20.97
C THR A 680 -34.12 -15.52 21.81
N TYR A 681 -33.52 -15.31 22.98
CA TYR A 681 -33.18 -16.38 23.92
C TYR A 681 -34.45 -17.09 24.44
N CYS A 682 -35.46 -16.34 24.89
CA CYS A 682 -36.72 -16.89 25.37
C CYS A 682 -37.50 -17.65 24.30
N ARG A 683 -37.41 -17.23 23.03
CA ARG A 683 -38.00 -17.95 21.88
C ARG A 683 -37.21 -19.19 21.49
N SER A 684 -35.88 -19.11 21.49
CA SER A 684 -34.99 -20.24 21.20
C SER A 684 -35.18 -21.38 22.22
N LYS A 685 -35.38 -21.07 23.50
CA LYS A 685 -35.68 -22.08 24.53
C LYS A 685 -37.04 -22.79 24.34
N LYS A 686 -37.97 -22.20 23.57
CA LYS A 686 -39.31 -22.76 23.26
C LYS A 686 -39.37 -23.54 21.94
N SER A 687 -38.43 -23.33 21.02
CA SER A 687 -38.33 -24.09 19.78
C SER A 687 -37.15 -25.06 19.86
N ASN A 688 -37.30 -26.34 19.50
CA ASN A 688 -36.18 -27.27 19.29
C ASN A 688 -35.33 -26.83 18.09
N PHE A 689 -34.71 -25.66 18.16
CA PHE A 689 -33.84 -25.12 17.13
C PHE A 689 -32.44 -25.69 17.39
N SER A 690 -32.09 -26.70 16.59
CA SER A 690 -30.76 -27.31 16.60
C SER A 690 -29.69 -26.22 16.41
N PRO A 691 -28.56 -26.30 17.12
CA PRO A 691 -27.43 -25.40 16.87
C PRO A 691 -27.04 -25.49 15.40
N ILE A 692 -26.77 -24.32 14.80
CA ILE A 692 -26.44 -24.16 13.38
C ILE A 692 -25.32 -25.16 13.02
N PRO A 693 -25.53 -26.06 12.03
CA PRO A 693 -24.56 -27.10 11.71
C PRO A 693 -23.22 -26.49 11.27
N GLN A 694 -22.15 -26.98 11.90
CA GLN A 694 -20.77 -26.61 11.64
C GLN A 694 -20.31 -27.19 10.31
N LYS A 695 -19.68 -26.37 9.45
CA LYS A 695 -18.83 -26.90 8.38
C LYS A 695 -17.52 -27.38 9.03
N PRO A 696 -17.13 -28.67 8.90
CA PRO A 696 -15.88 -29.16 9.47
C PRO A 696 -14.70 -28.39 8.89
N ALA A 697 -13.68 -28.15 9.73
CA ALA A 697 -12.47 -27.48 9.32
C ALA A 697 -11.78 -28.28 8.21
N ASN A 698 -11.57 -27.68 7.05
CA ASN A 698 -10.61 -28.22 6.09
C ASN A 698 -9.24 -28.21 6.76
N LYS A 699 -8.75 -29.41 7.05
CA LYS A 699 -7.43 -29.76 7.57
C LYS A 699 -6.36 -29.50 6.51
N ASN A 700 -6.23 -28.25 6.06
CA ASN A 700 -4.99 -27.78 5.46
C ASN A 700 -4.34 -26.89 6.52
N GLU A 701 -3.66 -27.53 7.48
CA GLU A 701 -2.75 -26.83 8.38
C GLU A 701 -1.77 -26.04 7.50
N ARG A 702 -1.98 -24.74 7.42
CA ARG A 702 -1.13 -23.82 6.66
C ARG A 702 0.28 -23.93 7.23
N GLU A 703 1.21 -24.33 6.37
CA GLU A 703 2.62 -24.64 6.67
C GLU A 703 3.34 -23.41 7.23
N MET A 704 3.20 -23.17 8.53
CA MET A 704 3.91 -22.11 9.24
C MET A 704 4.47 -22.70 10.53
N THR A 705 5.78 -22.53 10.74
CA THR A 705 6.46 -23.05 11.92
C THR A 705 5.85 -22.45 13.20
N SER A 706 5.70 -23.24 14.26
CA SER A 706 5.05 -22.80 15.51
C SER A 706 5.65 -21.50 16.07
N THR A 707 6.97 -21.34 15.92
CA THR A 707 7.72 -20.14 16.33
C THR A 707 7.37 -18.88 15.52
N SER A 708 7.24 -18.99 14.20
CA SER A 708 6.87 -17.84 13.35
C SER A 708 5.41 -17.42 13.57
N ARG A 709 4.53 -18.40 13.80
CA ARG A 709 3.13 -18.15 14.19
C ARG A 709 3.02 -17.42 15.52
N CYS A 710 3.78 -17.83 16.53
CA CYS A 710 3.84 -17.16 17.83
C CYS A 710 4.37 -15.72 17.70
N LEU A 711 5.45 -15.52 16.93
CA LEU A 711 6.06 -14.20 16.72
C LEU A 711 5.11 -13.24 15.99
N MET A 712 4.40 -13.72 14.96
CA MET A 712 3.41 -12.91 14.23
C MET A 712 2.22 -12.51 15.12
N LEU A 713 1.70 -13.43 15.93
CA LEU A 713 0.62 -13.12 16.87
C LEU A 713 1.06 -12.10 17.91
N LEU A 714 2.26 -12.27 18.48
CA LEU A 714 2.82 -11.31 19.43
C LEU A 714 2.95 -9.92 18.81
N ASN A 715 3.47 -9.82 17.58
CA ASN A 715 3.61 -8.56 16.86
C ASN A 715 2.25 -7.88 16.63
N MET A 716 1.23 -8.64 16.21
CA MET A 716 -0.12 -8.11 16.01
C MET A 716 -0.77 -7.63 17.29
N CYS A 717 -0.53 -8.31 18.41
CA CYS A 717 -1.07 -7.90 19.71
C CYS A 717 -0.41 -6.63 20.23
N VAL A 718 0.91 -6.48 20.04
CA VAL A 718 1.61 -5.23 20.34
C VAL A 718 1.06 -4.09 19.46
N LEU A 719 0.83 -4.35 18.18
CA LEU A 719 0.28 -3.36 17.24
C LEU A 719 -1.14 -2.92 17.62
N ILE A 720 -2.05 -3.87 17.87
CA ILE A 720 -3.43 -3.58 18.29
C ILE A 720 -3.46 -2.90 19.65
N GLY A 721 -2.67 -3.37 20.63
CA GLY A 721 -2.60 -2.73 21.94
C GLY A 721 -2.10 -1.29 21.87
N THR A 722 -1.09 -1.02 21.04
CA THR A 722 -0.59 0.34 20.82
C THR A 722 -1.64 1.21 20.12
N TYR A 723 -2.29 0.67 19.09
CA TYR A 723 -3.36 1.35 18.36
C TYR A 723 -4.53 1.72 19.29
N SER A 724 -5.06 0.76 20.06
CA SER A 724 -6.20 0.96 20.95
C SER A 724 -5.88 1.98 22.04
N ALA A 725 -4.64 1.96 22.57
CA ALA A 725 -4.20 2.96 23.54
C ALA A 725 -4.22 4.38 22.95
N ILE A 726 -3.77 4.55 21.70
CA ILE A 726 -3.81 5.85 21.02
C ILE A 726 -5.25 6.26 20.72
N GLU A 727 -6.10 5.33 20.26
CA GLU A 727 -7.52 5.57 19.95
C GLU A 727 -8.26 6.11 21.18
N ASP A 728 -8.26 5.33 22.26
CA ASP A 728 -9.02 5.64 23.48
C ASP A 728 -8.52 6.92 24.14
N THR A 729 -7.20 7.12 24.19
CA THR A 729 -6.60 8.31 24.80
C THR A 729 -6.93 9.55 23.97
N PHE A 730 -6.79 9.48 22.65
CA PHE A 730 -7.07 10.63 21.79
C PHE A 730 -8.56 10.97 21.80
N ALA A 731 -9.44 10.00 21.59
CA ALA A 731 -10.89 10.22 21.59
C ALA A 731 -11.41 10.70 22.96
N GLY A 732 -10.87 10.15 24.05
CA GLY A 732 -11.24 10.50 25.42
C GLY A 732 -10.78 11.89 25.84
N PHE A 733 -9.59 12.33 25.44
CA PHE A 733 -9.03 13.62 25.85
C PHE A 733 -9.16 14.74 24.82
N LEU A 734 -9.66 14.49 23.60
CA LEU A 734 -9.77 15.54 22.57
C LEU A 734 -10.58 16.75 23.03
N THR A 735 -11.76 16.55 23.62
CA THR A 735 -12.57 17.67 24.14
C THR A 735 -11.83 18.42 25.25
N THR A 736 -11.22 17.68 26.18
CA THR A 736 -10.44 18.24 27.29
C THR A 736 -9.27 19.09 26.79
N PHE A 737 -8.53 18.59 25.80
CA PHE A 737 -7.44 19.32 25.15
C PHE A 737 -7.94 20.60 24.49
N CYS A 738 -9.03 20.55 23.73
CA CYS A 738 -9.60 21.74 23.11
C CYS A 738 -10.04 22.79 24.15
N VAL A 739 -10.65 22.36 25.26
CA VAL A 739 -11.16 23.28 26.28
C VAL A 739 -10.04 23.86 27.14
N GLU A 740 -9.15 23.03 27.66
CA GLU A 740 -8.11 23.44 28.61
C GLU A 740 -6.90 24.09 27.94
N GLN A 741 -6.47 23.61 26.76
CA GLN A 741 -5.26 24.12 26.09
C GLN A 741 -5.55 25.13 24.98
N MET A 742 -6.67 25.01 24.28
CA MET A 742 -6.99 25.84 23.11
C MET A 742 -8.08 26.88 23.38
N ASP A 743 -8.49 27.01 24.64
CA ASP A 743 -9.51 27.94 25.10
C ASP A 743 -10.90 27.78 24.45
N TRP A 744 -11.25 26.58 23.98
CA TRP A 744 -12.57 26.34 23.37
C TRP A 744 -13.69 26.18 24.39
N THR A 745 -14.92 26.41 23.94
CA THR A 745 -16.12 26.01 24.70
C THR A 745 -16.26 24.49 24.73
N LYS A 746 -16.89 23.94 25.78
CA LYS A 746 -17.14 22.49 25.87
C LYS A 746 -17.98 21.96 24.70
N THR A 747 -18.89 22.77 24.17
CA THR A 747 -19.68 22.46 22.98
C THR A 747 -18.83 22.38 21.71
N GLN A 748 -17.87 23.31 21.51
CA GLN A 748 -16.92 23.23 20.39
C GLN A 748 -16.01 22.00 20.49
N GLY A 749 -15.53 21.67 21.70
CA GLY A 749 -14.75 20.45 21.92
C GLY A 749 -15.56 19.18 21.62
N SER A 750 -16.84 19.14 22.02
CA SER A 750 -17.75 18.05 21.70
C SER A 750 -17.99 17.89 20.19
N PHE A 751 -18.09 19.00 19.46
CA PHE A 751 -18.17 18.99 18.00
C PHE A 751 -16.89 18.45 17.36
N ALA A 752 -15.70 18.77 17.88
CA ALA A 752 -14.44 18.17 17.40
C ALA A 752 -14.38 16.66 17.61
N THR A 753 -14.83 16.17 18.78
CA THR A 753 -14.97 14.74 19.03
C THR A 753 -15.98 14.10 18.06
N SER A 754 -17.09 14.77 17.73
CA SER A 754 -18.05 14.28 16.73
C SER A 754 -17.43 14.16 15.34
N ILE A 755 -16.65 15.16 14.92
CA ILE A 755 -15.97 15.17 13.61
C ILE A 755 -14.91 14.08 13.53
N TYR A 756 -14.15 13.85 14.61
CA TYR A 756 -13.22 12.73 14.71
C TYR A 756 -13.94 11.39 14.48
N TRP A 757 -15.06 11.14 15.17
CA TRP A 757 -15.83 9.91 14.95
C TRP A 757 -16.46 9.84 13.56
N ALA A 758 -16.79 10.99 12.96
CA ALA A 758 -17.36 11.06 11.61
C ALA A 758 -16.33 10.70 10.54
N SER A 759 -15.13 11.25 10.64
CA SER A 759 -14.03 10.89 9.75
C SER A 759 -13.56 9.45 9.96
N PHE A 760 -13.64 8.95 11.19
CA PHE A 760 -13.41 7.54 11.52
C PHE A 760 -14.45 6.61 10.86
N GLY A 761 -15.74 6.95 10.92
CA GLY A 761 -16.80 6.23 10.20
C GLY A 761 -16.63 6.30 8.67
N LEU A 762 -16.30 7.47 8.12
CA LEU A 762 -16.02 7.65 6.69
C LEU A 762 -14.81 6.82 6.24
N GLY A 763 -13.76 6.79 7.06
CA GLY A 763 -12.59 5.94 6.84
C GLY A 763 -12.99 4.47 6.70
N ARG A 764 -13.86 3.94 7.57
CA ARG A 764 -14.37 2.56 7.46
C ARG A 764 -15.14 2.31 6.16
N PHE A 765 -15.96 3.27 5.72
CA PHE A 765 -16.67 3.15 4.44
C PHE A 765 -15.71 3.10 3.24
N ILE A 766 -14.70 3.97 3.22
CA ILE A 766 -13.63 3.96 2.21
C ILE A 766 -12.86 2.62 2.27
N GLY A 767 -12.61 2.11 3.46
CA GLY A 767 -11.96 0.82 3.70
C GLY A 767 -12.66 -0.35 3.02
N ILE A 768 -14.00 -0.38 3.03
CA ILE A 768 -14.78 -1.42 2.34
C ILE A 768 -14.48 -1.46 0.83
N LEU A 769 -14.25 -0.29 0.21
CA LEU A 769 -13.88 -0.20 -1.19
C LEU A 769 -12.42 -0.58 -1.40
N LEU A 770 -11.51 -0.10 -0.54
CA LEU A 770 -10.07 -0.34 -0.63
C LEU A 770 -9.68 -1.81 -0.44
N VAL A 771 -10.39 -2.57 0.40
CA VAL A 771 -10.14 -4.01 0.61
C VAL A 771 -10.25 -4.81 -0.71
N LYS A 772 -10.97 -4.30 -1.72
CA LYS A 772 -11.05 -4.96 -3.04
C LYS A 772 -9.80 -4.77 -3.91
N PHE A 773 -9.00 -3.75 -3.65
CA PHE A 773 -7.88 -3.33 -4.51
C PHE A 773 -6.52 -3.36 -3.80
N CYS A 774 -6.50 -3.38 -2.47
CA CYS A 774 -5.29 -3.32 -1.65
C CYS A 774 -5.18 -4.54 -0.73
N SER A 775 -3.97 -5.07 -0.55
CA SER A 775 -3.73 -6.11 0.46
C SER A 775 -3.78 -5.52 1.88
N PRO A 776 -4.15 -6.32 2.90
CA PRO A 776 -4.27 -5.87 4.30
C PRO A 776 -3.01 -5.15 4.82
N VAL A 777 -1.82 -5.65 4.47
CA VAL A 777 -0.54 -5.05 4.88
C VAL A 777 -0.37 -3.64 4.28
N ARG A 778 -0.67 -3.45 2.99
CA ARG A 778 -0.60 -2.12 2.35
C ARG A 778 -1.58 -1.13 2.97
N MET A 779 -2.77 -1.60 3.33
CA MET A 779 -3.75 -0.77 4.04
C MET A 779 -3.21 -0.35 5.41
N ILE A 780 -2.71 -1.29 6.24
CA ILE A 780 -2.14 -0.96 7.55
C ILE A 780 -1.00 0.06 7.41
N THR A 781 -0.06 -0.13 6.48
CA THR A 781 1.04 0.81 6.27
C THR A 781 0.55 2.21 5.91
N MET A 782 -0.37 2.33 4.95
CA MET A 782 -0.91 3.62 4.50
C MET A 782 -1.59 4.38 5.63
N TYR A 783 -2.44 3.70 6.42
CA TYR A 783 -3.18 4.31 7.52
C TYR A 783 -2.27 4.64 8.73
N CYS A 784 -1.24 3.85 9.00
CA CYS A 784 -0.21 4.20 9.99
C CYS A 784 0.62 5.44 9.57
N SER A 785 0.98 5.57 8.29
CA SER A 785 1.65 6.77 7.79
C SER A 785 0.77 8.01 7.92
N LEU A 786 -0.52 7.88 7.60
CA LEU A 786 -1.50 8.96 7.75
C LEU A 786 -1.66 9.38 9.21
N LEU A 787 -1.61 8.43 10.14
CA LEU A 787 -1.68 8.69 11.58
C LEU A 787 -0.51 9.55 12.06
N ILE A 788 0.71 9.22 11.63
CA ILE A 788 1.92 9.97 11.97
C ILE A 788 1.82 11.41 11.47
N VAL A 789 1.43 11.60 10.19
CA VAL A 789 1.22 12.93 9.60
C VAL A 789 0.19 13.72 10.41
N SER A 790 -0.89 13.07 10.82
CA SER A 790 -1.96 13.69 11.59
C SER A 790 -1.51 14.19 12.96
N PHE A 791 -0.77 13.38 13.72
CA PHE A 791 -0.28 13.78 15.05
C PHE A 791 0.84 14.83 14.98
N ILE A 792 1.71 14.77 13.97
CA ILE A 792 2.70 15.82 13.71
C ILE A 792 1.98 17.14 13.39
N GLY A 793 0.94 17.09 12.55
CA GLY A 793 0.11 18.24 12.24
C GLY A 793 -0.58 18.82 13.48
N LEU A 794 -1.15 17.97 14.35
CA LEU A 794 -1.74 18.40 15.63
C LEU A 794 -0.72 19.12 16.52
N PHE A 795 0.51 18.61 16.62
CA PHE A 795 1.56 19.23 17.42
C PHE A 795 1.90 20.64 16.92
N PHE A 796 2.16 20.80 15.63
CA PHE A 796 2.50 22.11 15.06
C PHE A 796 1.34 23.10 15.11
N THR A 797 0.11 22.64 14.82
CA THR A 797 -1.07 23.51 14.81
C THR A 797 -1.47 23.93 16.22
N SER A 798 -1.31 23.05 17.21
CA SER A 798 -1.45 23.39 18.63
C SER A 798 -0.39 24.39 19.07
N TYR A 799 0.88 24.17 18.72
CA TYR A 799 1.98 25.10 19.06
C TYR A 799 1.75 26.49 18.47
N ALA A 800 1.23 26.56 17.24
CA ALA A 800 0.90 27.80 16.56
C ALA A 800 -0.46 28.42 16.99
N TYR A 801 -1.19 27.81 17.93
CA TYR A 801 -2.55 28.19 18.33
C TYR A 801 -3.53 28.34 17.15
N TYR A 802 -3.34 27.57 16.08
CA TYR A 802 -4.15 27.66 14.87
C TYR A 802 -5.36 26.73 14.94
N HIS A 803 -6.53 27.27 15.29
CA HIS A 803 -7.77 26.52 15.48
C HIS A 803 -8.22 25.71 14.26
N GLY A 804 -8.07 26.24 13.04
CA GLY A 804 -8.44 25.53 11.80
C GLY A 804 -7.62 24.25 11.59
N GLY A 805 -6.36 24.26 12.02
CA GLY A 805 -5.46 23.11 11.92
C GLY A 805 -5.89 21.96 12.83
N ILE A 806 -6.40 22.26 14.01
CA ILE A 806 -6.88 21.24 14.97
C ILE A 806 -8.10 20.52 14.42
N TRP A 807 -9.04 21.22 13.76
CA TRP A 807 -10.17 20.59 13.08
C TRP A 807 -9.73 19.64 11.98
N ILE A 808 -8.79 20.08 11.12
CA ILE A 808 -8.27 19.26 10.01
C ILE A 808 -7.52 18.04 10.53
N CYS A 809 -6.59 18.23 11.48
CA CYS A 809 -5.77 17.14 11.96
C CYS A 809 -6.52 16.19 12.90
N SER A 810 -7.54 16.63 13.66
CA SER A 810 -8.43 15.71 14.38
C SER A 810 -9.29 14.87 13.43
N SER A 811 -9.77 15.48 12.33
CA SER A 811 -10.46 14.75 11.25
C SER A 811 -9.54 13.71 10.61
N LEU A 812 -8.30 14.09 10.29
CA LEU A 812 -7.32 13.21 9.68
C LEU A 812 -6.95 12.03 10.60
N ALA A 813 -6.86 12.27 11.91
CA ALA A 813 -6.59 11.25 12.92
C ALA A 813 -7.72 10.21 12.96
N GLY A 814 -8.98 10.66 12.90
CA GLY A 814 -10.13 9.74 12.82
C GLY A 814 -10.09 8.87 11.57
N LEU A 815 -9.82 9.46 10.40
CA LEU A 815 -9.71 8.71 9.14
C LEU A 815 -8.56 7.68 9.21
N ALA A 816 -7.40 8.09 9.75
CA ALA A 816 -6.23 7.24 9.92
C ALA A 816 -6.46 6.03 10.83
N MET A 817 -7.21 6.20 11.93
CA MET A 817 -7.44 5.13 12.91
C MET A 817 -8.49 4.10 12.46
N SER A 818 -9.41 4.49 11.58
CA SER A 818 -10.61 3.73 11.23
C SER A 818 -10.43 2.26 10.81
N ILE A 819 -9.34 1.93 10.11
CA ILE A 819 -9.17 0.68 9.35
C ILE A 819 -8.18 -0.30 9.98
N ILE A 820 -7.34 0.16 10.92
CA ILE A 820 -6.23 -0.63 11.46
C ILE A 820 -6.75 -1.89 12.16
N PHE A 821 -7.67 -1.74 13.13
CA PHE A 821 -8.24 -2.87 13.87
C PHE A 821 -8.91 -3.95 13.00
N PRO A 822 -9.92 -3.65 12.16
CA PRO A 822 -10.60 -4.69 11.39
C PRO A 822 -9.70 -5.31 10.30
N THR A 823 -8.69 -4.58 9.82
CA THR A 823 -7.73 -5.12 8.84
C THR A 823 -6.79 -6.12 9.48
N ILE A 824 -6.29 -5.87 10.69
CA ILE A 824 -5.44 -6.82 11.44
C ILE A 824 -6.25 -8.07 11.80
N PHE A 825 -7.49 -7.89 12.24
CA PHE A 825 -8.37 -8.99 12.60
C PHE A 825 -8.68 -9.90 11.40
N THR A 826 -9.00 -9.31 10.24
CA THR A 826 -9.27 -10.07 9.00
C THR A 826 -8.01 -10.68 8.38
N TRP A 827 -6.86 -10.03 8.51
CA TRP A 827 -5.56 -10.58 8.10
C TRP A 827 -5.18 -11.79 8.93
N THR A 828 -5.43 -11.77 10.24
CA THR A 828 -5.19 -12.93 11.12
C THR A 828 -5.99 -14.15 10.70
N GLU A 829 -7.30 -13.99 10.43
CA GLU A 829 -8.16 -15.06 9.91
C GLU A 829 -7.66 -15.60 8.55
N ALA A 830 -7.25 -14.69 7.66
CA ALA A 830 -6.86 -15.02 6.29
C ALA A 830 -5.51 -15.74 6.21
N GLU A 831 -4.52 -15.33 6.99
CA GLU A 831 -3.12 -15.75 6.80
C GLU A 831 -2.53 -16.53 7.99
N VAL A 832 -3.03 -16.33 9.22
CA VAL A 832 -2.37 -16.83 10.44
C VAL A 832 -3.11 -18.01 11.06
N LEU A 833 -4.34 -17.80 11.52
CA LEU A 833 -5.17 -18.81 12.18
C LEU A 833 -6.63 -18.41 12.19
N ARG A 834 -7.50 -19.42 12.24
CA ARG A 834 -8.94 -19.22 12.39
C ARG A 834 -9.26 -18.64 13.76
N VAL A 835 -9.91 -17.49 13.78
CA VAL A 835 -10.34 -16.74 14.93
C VAL A 835 -11.49 -17.48 15.60
N THR A 836 -11.17 -18.11 16.73
CA THR A 836 -12.15 -18.67 17.68
C THR A 836 -12.46 -17.63 18.76
N GLY A 837 -13.45 -17.87 19.62
CA GLY A 837 -13.77 -16.95 20.73
C GLY A 837 -12.56 -16.65 21.63
N LYS A 838 -11.68 -17.64 21.85
CA LYS A 838 -10.43 -17.46 22.62
C LYS A 838 -9.38 -16.60 21.91
N VAL A 839 -9.33 -16.67 20.59
CA VAL A 839 -8.43 -15.84 19.78
C VAL A 839 -8.97 -14.41 19.75
N ALA A 840 -10.28 -14.26 19.53
CA ALA A 840 -10.96 -12.97 19.52
C ALA A 840 -10.88 -12.23 20.85
N SER A 841 -10.80 -12.94 21.99
CA SER A 841 -10.61 -12.32 23.31
C SER A 841 -9.18 -11.86 23.60
N PHE A 842 -8.21 -12.34 22.82
CA PHE A 842 -6.80 -11.97 22.98
C PHE A 842 -6.45 -10.71 22.18
N PHE A 843 -7.15 -10.51 21.05
CA PHE A 843 -7.22 -9.23 20.36
C PHE A 843 -8.12 -8.26 21.12
#